data_AF-A0A444RNM2-F1
#
_entry.id   AF-A0A444RNM2-F1
#
_cell.length_a   1.000
_cell.length_b   1.000
_cell.length_c   1.000
_cell.angle_alpha   90.00
_cell.angle_beta   90.00
_cell.angle_gamma   90.00
#
_symmetry.space_group_name_H-M   'P 1'
#
loop_
_entity.id
_entity.type
_entity.pdbx_description
1 polymer ?
#
loop_
_entity_poly.entity_id
_entity_poly.type
_entity_poly.pdbx_seq_one_letter_code
_entity_poly.pdbx_strand_id
1 'polypeptide(L)'
;MSSAAEYAHHFSQKNVPFGIASSPARQRPRAATRIGNTVIWLEALHQNGFFSDIEGLPDDAWSHEILNSFASLPKSVQSSVRRELQDAFERNGIDAFPVSATEDIGAVTMHLPVAIGDFADFSCSLEHVKNAGRIIVNDERPPPAFFNFPIGYQGRASSIVVSGTEIERPWGQFRNPQAMGPDASENEPSIIFGPSQKMDYELELAAIIGKPLPMRQRLNAVDADEHIFGFVILNDWSSRDIQGFEMMPLGPFNVKDLHKVDETSFPYIFEQNATVTLKAGDGLVRCNIYRPKSSGPVPVLVTYGPYGKDIPYKDFHPQSFSEVNEEQKSEHSAWETPDPGYWTRNGYAVVRADERGLGQSTGLLDTMSRGTSEAFFDVVEWAADQPWSNGKVGLLGISYYAGSQWRVAARRPKGLAAIVPWEGMSDYYRDRCRHGGILSNSFIKFWWNRQVITNQYGRPGRSARNWGPDTIEGDLEEEELAANRRDQNTDNRDNKFRDDPYYASKEYDMGDIEVPLLSVGNWGGILLHLRGNIEGYLHAGSKLKYLRMVTGRHDLPFYYKEEVEVQRSFLDAFLKGEDRVGWSEPGKVSPVTLVLRKGDAGFNDAEKEKNFPRREEQEWPIARTQYTQFHLTPDLGLTPDAAHESLSDRAKLSYRALGSLDDQKVVQFVTPPFEAETEVTGHVTAHLNVSVTPDPSGPTPSDIDLFVTLRHIGPTGQEIYYTGTAGDPVPLTKGWLRVSLRKINKEHAKHREWLPHRDYTSKDVLPVIQGEVYAVDVEIWPTNVVVEQGGKLVFEVSSGDTQGSGIFKHDDPSDRSPEKLQGTNHIHFGPGYQNYVTLPIIPQK
;
A
#
# COMPACT_ATOMS: atom_id res chain seq x y z
N MET A 1 27.30 2.67 32.45
CA MET A 1 27.39 2.05 33.79
C MET A 1 26.80 0.64 33.71
N SER A 2 27.38 -0.35 34.40
CA SER A 2 26.76 -1.68 34.49
C SER A 2 25.67 -1.69 35.57
N SER A 3 24.61 -2.47 35.38
CA SER A 3 23.56 -2.69 36.39
C SER A 3 23.92 -3.77 37.43
N ALA A 4 25.01 -4.52 37.22
CA ALA A 4 25.35 -5.63 38.08
C ALA A 4 25.97 -5.16 39.43
N ALA A 5 25.35 -5.60 40.53
CA ALA A 5 25.73 -5.24 41.90
C ALA A 5 27.07 -5.90 42.35
N GLU A 6 27.41 -7.05 41.79
CA GLU A 6 28.65 -7.79 42.07
C GLU A 6 29.93 -7.02 41.71
N TYR A 7 29.83 -6.05 40.78
CA TYR A 7 30.94 -5.20 40.38
C TYR A 7 31.07 -3.91 41.21
N ALA A 8 30.44 -3.81 42.38
CA ALA A 8 30.48 -2.61 43.23
C ALA A 8 31.90 -2.06 43.42
N HIS A 9 32.88 -2.95 43.65
CA HIS A 9 34.27 -2.59 43.88
C HIS A 9 34.98 -1.95 42.67
N HIS A 10 34.46 -2.13 41.44
CA HIS A 10 34.95 -1.44 40.24
C HIS A 10 34.47 0.02 40.13
N PHE A 11 33.44 0.39 40.90
CA PHE A 11 32.82 1.72 40.88
C PHE A 11 33.22 2.53 42.12
N SER A 12 34.52 2.71 42.35
CA SER A 12 35.02 3.55 43.45
C SER A 12 34.99 5.05 43.09
N GLN A 13 35.30 5.90 44.07
CA GLN A 13 35.50 7.35 43.85
C GLN A 13 36.56 7.66 42.78
N LYS A 14 37.44 6.72 42.43
CA LYS A 14 38.43 6.94 41.36
C LYS A 14 37.82 6.88 39.96
N ASN A 15 36.67 6.24 39.78
CA ASN A 15 36.07 5.95 38.48
C ASN A 15 34.86 6.83 38.14
N VAL A 16 33.94 7.08 39.10
CA VAL A 16 32.73 7.95 38.96
C VAL A 16 32.17 7.99 37.52
N PRO A 17 31.67 6.87 36.99
CA PRO A 17 31.23 6.80 35.61
C PRO A 17 30.00 7.65 35.37
N PHE A 18 29.81 8.16 34.16
CA PHE A 18 28.56 8.80 33.75
C PHE A 18 27.70 7.82 32.96
N GLY A 19 26.38 7.91 33.10
CA GLY A 19 25.45 7.19 32.25
C GLY A 19 24.02 7.68 32.38
N ILE A 20 23.10 6.97 31.73
CA ILE A 20 21.67 7.24 31.78
C ILE A 20 20.97 6.06 32.43
N ALA A 21 20.08 6.33 33.39
CA ALA A 21 19.29 5.31 34.07
C ALA A 21 17.83 5.77 34.24
N SER A 22 16.93 4.83 34.48
CA SER A 22 15.56 5.10 34.95
C SER A 22 15.25 4.20 36.15
N SER A 23 14.22 4.53 36.90
CA SER A 23 13.73 3.71 38.01
C SER A 23 12.19 3.81 38.12
N PRO A 24 11.54 2.98 38.94
CA PRO A 24 10.11 3.15 39.22
C PRO A 24 9.75 4.56 39.72
N ALA A 25 10.65 5.21 40.48
CA ALA A 25 10.47 6.58 40.95
C ALA A 25 10.81 7.64 39.89
N ARG A 26 11.64 7.28 38.89
CA ARG A 26 12.10 8.15 37.81
C ARG A 26 11.91 7.46 36.46
N GLN A 27 10.66 7.48 36.00
CA GLN A 27 10.24 6.70 34.83
C GLN A 27 10.91 7.15 33.52
N ARG A 28 11.33 8.41 33.42
CA ARG A 28 12.06 8.89 32.25
C ARG A 28 13.57 8.66 32.45
N PRO A 29 14.33 8.29 31.40
CA PRO A 29 15.78 8.18 31.48
C PRO A 29 16.44 9.51 31.92
N ARG A 30 17.37 9.43 32.86
CA ARG A 30 18.06 10.58 33.45
C ARG A 30 19.55 10.34 33.62
N ALA A 31 20.31 11.43 33.56
CA ALA A 31 21.73 11.44 33.84
C ALA A 31 22.04 11.03 35.29
N ALA A 32 22.93 10.07 35.42
CA ALA A 32 23.33 9.49 36.68
C ALA A 32 24.84 9.19 36.72
N THR A 33 25.36 9.00 37.93
CA THR A 33 26.66 8.38 38.19
C THR A 33 26.50 7.23 39.19
N ARG A 34 27.58 6.48 39.46
CA ARG A 34 27.58 5.32 40.36
C ARG A 34 28.81 5.31 41.25
N ILE A 35 28.61 5.09 42.55
CA ILE A 35 29.66 4.76 43.52
C ILE A 35 29.23 3.52 44.31
N GLY A 36 30.02 2.46 44.26
CA GLY A 36 29.65 1.16 44.82
C GLY A 36 28.36 0.64 44.19
N ASN A 37 27.33 0.41 45.01
CA ASN A 37 25.99 0.05 44.54
C ASN A 37 25.00 1.22 44.54
N THR A 38 25.46 2.43 44.88
CA THR A 38 24.61 3.60 44.90
C THR A 38 24.68 4.34 43.57
N VAL A 39 23.52 4.48 42.93
CA VAL A 39 23.28 5.36 41.80
C VAL A 39 22.96 6.75 42.33
N ILE A 40 23.61 7.77 41.77
CA ILE A 40 23.47 9.17 42.17
C ILE A 40 22.91 9.94 40.96
N TRP A 41 21.76 10.59 41.13
CA TRP A 41 21.05 11.31 40.07
C TRP A 41 21.60 12.73 39.90
N LEU A 42 22.21 13.01 38.75
CA LEU A 42 22.93 14.27 38.51
C LEU A 42 21.97 15.47 38.39
N GLU A 43 20.80 15.26 37.78
CA GLU A 43 19.73 16.27 37.73
C GLU A 43 19.27 16.68 39.14
N ALA A 44 19.07 15.70 40.03
CA ALA A 44 18.63 15.95 41.40
C ALA A 44 19.70 16.69 42.23
N LEU A 45 20.98 16.39 42.01
CA LEU A 45 22.08 17.15 42.63
C LEU A 45 22.12 18.59 42.10
N HIS A 46 22.00 18.76 40.78
CA HIS A 46 22.00 20.08 40.14
C HIS A 46 20.86 20.96 40.68
N GLN A 47 19.64 20.44 40.78
CA GLN A 47 18.48 21.18 41.29
C GLN A 47 18.64 21.63 42.75
N ASN A 48 19.49 20.95 43.54
CA ASN A 48 19.80 21.33 44.91
C ASN A 48 21.03 22.25 45.03
N GLY A 49 21.51 22.80 43.91
CA GLY A 49 22.64 23.73 43.87
C GLY A 49 24.00 23.07 44.04
N PHE A 50 24.11 21.73 43.96
CA PHE A 50 25.36 21.01 44.20
C PHE A 50 26.49 21.39 43.23
N PHE A 51 26.14 21.82 42.01
CA PHE A 51 27.11 22.22 40.98
C PHE A 51 27.18 23.74 40.77
N SER A 52 26.67 24.56 41.70
CA SER A 52 26.55 26.03 41.54
C SER A 52 27.87 26.74 41.25
N ASP A 53 28.98 26.17 41.72
CA ASP A 53 30.30 26.78 41.65
C ASP A 53 31.08 26.37 40.38
N ILE A 54 30.47 25.57 39.50
CA ILE A 54 31.10 25.09 38.26
C ILE A 54 30.78 26.04 37.12
N GLU A 55 31.73 26.92 36.81
CA GLU A 55 31.62 27.83 35.66
C GLU A 55 31.54 27.06 34.33
N GLY A 56 30.56 27.41 33.49
CA GLY A 56 30.37 26.83 32.16
C GLY A 56 29.53 25.55 32.12
N LEU A 57 28.96 25.10 33.24
CA LEU A 57 27.93 24.06 33.27
C LEU A 57 26.53 24.71 33.06
N PRO A 58 25.81 24.41 31.96
CA PRO A 58 24.50 25.00 31.74
C PRO A 58 23.42 24.38 32.64
N ASP A 59 22.39 25.16 32.97
CA ASP A 59 21.28 24.73 33.85
C ASP A 59 20.52 23.51 33.30
N ASP A 60 20.51 23.35 31.98
CA ASP A 60 19.83 22.27 31.27
C ASP A 60 20.76 21.08 30.92
N ALA A 61 22.00 21.05 31.43
CA ALA A 61 23.00 20.02 31.14
C ALA A 61 22.51 18.58 31.34
N TRP A 62 21.51 18.40 32.22
CA TRP A 62 20.95 17.10 32.62
C TRP A 62 19.50 16.88 32.15
N SER A 63 18.95 17.81 31.36
CA SER A 63 17.54 17.79 30.92
C SER A 63 17.25 16.76 29.82
N HIS A 64 18.30 16.24 29.18
CA HIS A 64 18.21 15.29 28.09
C HIS A 64 18.29 13.83 28.57
N GLU A 65 17.69 12.93 27.79
CA GLU A 65 17.71 11.47 28.02
C GLU A 65 19.03 10.80 27.57
N ILE A 66 20.03 11.61 27.18
CA ILE A 66 21.37 11.22 26.73
C ILE A 66 22.41 12.24 27.19
N LEU A 67 23.68 11.84 27.27
CA LEU A 67 24.77 12.67 27.77
C LEU A 67 25.43 13.57 26.71
N ASN A 68 24.99 13.53 25.44
CA ASN A 68 25.69 14.22 24.34
C ASN A 68 25.93 15.72 24.60
N SER A 69 24.95 16.43 25.19
CA SER A 69 25.09 17.85 25.53
C SER A 69 26.23 18.08 26.54
N PHE A 70 26.25 17.30 27.63
CA PHE A 70 27.32 17.34 28.64
C PHE A 70 28.67 16.88 28.07
N ALA A 71 28.67 15.84 27.23
CA ALA A 71 29.86 15.30 26.58
C ALA A 71 30.52 16.29 25.61
N SER A 72 29.74 17.24 25.07
CA SER A 72 30.25 18.27 24.17
C SER A 72 30.89 19.47 24.88
N LEU A 73 30.72 19.60 26.21
CA LEU A 73 31.29 20.68 27.01
C LEU A 73 32.83 20.58 27.09
N PRO A 74 33.54 21.68 27.40
CA PRO A 74 34.98 21.63 27.60
C PRO A 74 35.39 20.62 28.67
N LYS A 75 36.52 19.94 28.46
CA LYS A 75 37.06 18.93 29.39
C LYS A 75 37.28 19.46 30.81
N SER A 76 37.55 20.76 30.94
CA SER A 76 37.63 21.46 32.23
C SER A 76 36.32 21.43 33.02
N VAL A 77 35.17 21.62 32.35
CA VAL A 77 33.83 21.56 32.97
C VAL A 77 33.52 20.13 33.39
N GLN A 78 33.76 19.17 32.50
CA GLN A 78 33.56 17.73 32.77
C GLN A 78 34.40 17.25 33.96
N SER A 79 35.66 17.69 34.02
CA SER A 79 36.59 17.37 35.12
C SER A 79 36.17 18.01 36.44
N SER A 80 35.61 19.22 36.40
CA SER A 80 35.12 19.92 37.59
C SER A 80 33.89 19.22 38.18
N VAL A 81 32.94 18.79 37.33
CA VAL A 81 31.77 18.00 37.78
C VAL A 81 32.21 16.71 38.44
N ARG A 82 33.15 15.98 37.82
CA ARG A 82 33.71 14.75 38.39
C ARG A 82 34.41 15.01 39.72
N ARG A 83 35.20 16.09 39.81
CA ARG A 83 35.94 16.44 41.03
C ARG A 83 35.01 16.79 42.18
N GLU A 84 33.95 17.56 41.93
CA GLU A 84 33.00 17.91 43.00
C GLU A 84 32.31 16.65 43.58
N LEU A 85 31.94 15.70 42.72
CA LEU A 85 31.41 14.40 43.15
C LEU A 85 32.43 13.60 43.97
N GLN A 86 33.70 13.62 43.56
CA GLN A 86 34.80 12.93 44.28
C GLN A 86 35.05 13.57 45.64
N ASP A 87 35.23 14.88 45.69
CA ASP A 87 35.54 15.64 46.90
C ASP A 87 34.37 15.56 47.90
N ALA A 88 33.12 15.56 47.43
CA ALA A 88 31.96 15.34 48.28
C ALA A 88 31.98 13.94 48.93
N PHE A 89 32.22 12.90 48.13
CA PHE A 89 32.30 11.53 48.64
C PHE A 89 33.52 11.32 49.57
N GLU A 90 34.67 11.95 49.29
CA GLU A 90 35.84 11.88 50.17
C GLU A 90 35.59 12.52 51.53
N ARG A 91 34.82 13.62 51.56
CA ARG A 91 34.48 14.33 52.81
C ARG A 91 33.53 13.53 53.70
N ASN A 92 32.43 13.00 53.14
CA ASN A 92 31.31 12.48 53.92
C ASN A 92 30.84 11.07 53.50
N GLY A 93 31.58 10.36 52.66
CA GLY A 93 31.15 9.08 52.10
C GLY A 93 29.87 9.22 51.29
N ILE A 94 29.02 8.19 51.30
CA ILE A 94 27.76 8.22 50.56
C ILE A 94 26.75 9.23 51.14
N ASP A 95 26.90 9.59 52.41
CA ASP A 95 26.04 10.57 53.11
C ASP A 95 26.25 12.00 52.58
N ALA A 96 27.26 12.21 51.72
CA ALA A 96 27.43 13.45 50.97
C ALA A 96 26.29 13.72 49.97
N PHE A 97 25.54 12.69 49.57
CA PHE A 97 24.49 12.79 48.57
C PHE A 97 23.11 12.63 49.24
N PRO A 98 22.13 13.51 48.96
CA PRO A 98 20.79 13.39 49.53
C PRO A 98 20.14 12.05 49.22
N VAL A 99 19.37 11.50 50.16
CA VAL A 99 18.54 10.30 49.94
C VAL A 99 17.58 10.50 48.76
N SER A 100 17.10 11.73 48.56
CA SER A 100 16.27 12.08 47.40
C SER A 100 17.01 12.00 46.08
N ALA A 101 18.34 12.02 46.05
CA ALA A 101 19.18 11.98 44.86
C ALA A 101 19.93 10.64 44.70
N THR A 102 19.62 9.62 45.51
CA THR A 102 20.30 8.31 45.46
C THR A 102 19.33 7.15 45.37
N GLU A 103 19.72 6.08 44.67
CA GLU A 103 19.00 4.80 44.59
C GLU A 103 19.98 3.62 44.57
N ASP A 104 19.52 2.43 44.94
CA ASP A 104 20.32 1.21 44.78
C ASP A 104 20.36 0.77 43.31
N ILE A 105 21.51 0.28 42.85
CA ILE A 105 21.71 -0.16 41.46
C ILE A 105 20.74 -1.27 41.04
N GLY A 106 20.29 -2.12 41.97
CA GLY A 106 19.30 -3.17 41.68
C GLY A 106 17.89 -2.64 41.43
N ALA A 107 17.62 -1.37 41.75
CA ALA A 107 16.33 -0.71 41.52
C ALA A 107 16.26 0.10 40.21
N VAL A 108 17.36 0.19 39.46
CA VAL A 108 17.44 1.01 38.25
C VAL A 108 17.62 0.18 36.98
N THR A 109 17.09 0.70 35.88
CA THR A 109 17.32 0.19 34.52
C THR A 109 18.33 1.10 33.83
N MET A 110 19.39 0.50 33.27
CA MET A 110 20.43 1.21 32.54
C MET A 110 20.05 1.41 31.07
N HIS A 111 20.32 2.60 30.52
CA HIS A 111 20.07 2.95 29.11
C HIS A 111 21.38 3.27 28.38
N LEU A 112 21.31 3.34 27.05
CA LEU A 112 22.44 3.77 26.24
C LEU A 112 22.78 5.24 26.60
N PRO A 113 24.03 5.54 26.98
CA PRO A 113 24.34 6.83 27.61
C PRO A 113 24.48 7.99 26.61
N VAL A 114 24.63 7.70 25.32
CA VAL A 114 24.81 8.68 24.25
C VAL A 114 24.05 8.24 23.01
N ALA A 115 23.57 9.21 22.22
CA ALA A 115 23.18 8.95 20.84
C ALA A 115 24.46 8.76 19.99
N ILE A 116 24.54 7.63 19.30
CA ILE A 116 25.71 7.24 18.50
C ILE A 116 25.36 7.42 17.03
N GLY A 117 25.96 8.44 16.40
CA GLY A 117 25.76 8.72 14.98
C GLY A 117 26.72 7.96 14.06
N ASP A 118 27.87 7.51 14.58
CA ASP A 118 28.90 6.79 13.82
C ASP A 118 29.72 5.88 14.76
N PHE A 119 30.28 4.79 14.22
CA PHE A 119 31.11 3.83 14.95
C PHE A 119 32.22 3.29 14.05
N ALA A 120 33.48 3.49 14.45
CA ALA A 120 34.64 2.94 13.76
C ALA A 120 35.42 2.03 14.70
N ASP A 121 35.72 0.83 14.23
CA ASP A 121 36.56 -0.17 14.90
C ASP A 121 37.98 -0.11 14.34
N PHE A 122 39.00 -0.17 15.19
CA PHE A 122 40.40 -0.04 14.81
C PHE A 122 41.25 -1.19 15.33
N SER A 123 41.99 -1.81 14.41
CA SER A 123 42.97 -2.83 14.76
C SER A 123 44.28 -2.18 15.22
N CYS A 124 44.38 -1.93 16.53
CA CYS A 124 45.51 -1.21 17.13
C CYS A 124 46.54 -2.10 17.86
N SER A 125 46.29 -3.41 17.97
CA SER A 125 47.17 -4.35 18.67
C SER A 125 47.91 -5.27 17.70
N LEU A 126 49.25 -5.26 17.74
CA LEU A 126 50.09 -6.11 16.88
C LEU A 126 49.82 -7.60 17.16
N GLU A 127 49.63 -7.97 18.42
CA GLU A 127 49.37 -9.36 18.79
C GLU A 127 47.97 -9.80 18.35
N HIS A 128 46.97 -8.90 18.41
CA HIS A 128 45.65 -9.16 17.84
C HIS A 128 45.77 -9.38 16.32
N VAL A 129 46.44 -8.49 15.59
CA VAL A 129 46.62 -8.61 14.12
C VAL A 129 47.32 -9.91 13.73
N LYS A 130 48.36 -10.32 14.46
CA LYS A 130 49.04 -11.61 14.25
C LYS A 130 48.10 -12.79 14.46
N ASN A 131 47.33 -12.79 15.55
CA ASN A 131 46.41 -13.87 15.88
C ASN A 131 45.25 -13.95 14.89
N ALA A 132 44.65 -12.80 14.54
CA ALA A 132 43.61 -12.70 13.52
C ALA A 132 44.14 -13.16 12.15
N GLY A 133 45.34 -12.76 11.75
CA GLY A 133 46.00 -13.21 10.53
C GLY A 133 46.20 -14.74 10.49
N ARG A 134 46.65 -15.33 11.61
CA ARG A 134 46.77 -16.80 11.76
C ARG A 134 45.42 -17.50 11.56
N ILE A 135 44.34 -16.94 12.10
CA ILE A 135 43.00 -17.55 12.05
C ILE A 135 42.35 -17.39 10.68
N ILE A 136 42.45 -16.20 10.08
CA ILE A 136 41.66 -15.82 8.90
C ILE A 136 42.38 -16.19 7.60
N VAL A 137 43.70 -15.95 7.52
CA VAL A 137 44.49 -16.14 6.30
C VAL A 137 45.69 -17.08 6.49
N ASN A 138 45.83 -17.70 7.66
CA ASN A 138 46.95 -18.57 8.02
C ASN A 138 48.32 -17.90 7.83
N ASP A 139 48.41 -16.61 8.12
CA ASP A 139 49.63 -15.79 8.03
C ASP A 139 49.70 -14.81 9.20
N GLU A 140 50.77 -14.87 9.99
CA GLU A 140 50.98 -14.00 11.15
C GLU A 140 51.61 -12.66 10.80
N ARG A 141 52.02 -12.46 9.54
CA ARG A 141 52.63 -11.19 9.13
C ARG A 141 51.58 -10.09 9.14
N PRO A 142 51.79 -8.99 9.89
CA PRO A 142 50.87 -7.86 9.84
C PRO A 142 50.88 -7.24 8.43
N PRO A 143 49.74 -6.68 7.97
CA PRO A 143 49.70 -5.95 6.71
C PRO A 143 50.77 -4.85 6.67
N PRO A 144 51.39 -4.56 5.51
CA PRO A 144 52.42 -3.51 5.41
C PRO A 144 51.94 -2.14 5.93
N ALA A 145 50.64 -1.87 5.83
CA ALA A 145 49.99 -0.67 6.31
C ALA A 145 49.96 -0.52 7.85
N PHE A 146 50.02 -1.61 8.60
CA PHE A 146 49.76 -1.62 10.04
C PHE A 146 50.65 -0.66 10.84
N PHE A 147 51.94 -0.57 10.47
CA PHE A 147 52.90 0.32 11.14
C PHE A 147 52.85 1.78 10.64
N ASN A 148 51.99 2.09 9.67
CA ASN A 148 51.97 3.40 9.01
C ASN A 148 50.69 4.20 9.33
N PHE A 149 49.56 3.55 9.58
CA PHE A 149 48.32 4.20 9.99
C PHE A 149 47.43 3.20 10.77
N PRO A 150 46.52 3.69 11.63
CA PRO A 150 45.57 2.82 12.32
C PRO A 150 44.59 2.24 11.30
N ILE A 151 44.68 0.93 11.07
CA ILE A 151 43.75 0.20 10.19
C ILE A 151 42.41 0.15 10.91
N GLY A 152 41.37 0.69 10.31
CA GLY A 152 40.03 0.67 10.89
C GLY A 152 38.94 0.41 9.86
N TYR A 153 37.79 -0.04 10.37
CA TYR A 153 36.61 -0.42 9.63
C TYR A 153 35.40 0.30 10.19
N GLN A 154 34.48 0.70 9.32
CA GLN A 154 33.22 1.28 9.76
C GLN A 154 32.29 0.18 10.25
N GLY A 155 31.79 0.33 11.47
CA GLY A 155 30.80 -0.54 12.08
C GLY A 155 29.41 0.08 12.08
N ARG A 156 28.40 -0.74 12.37
CA ARG A 156 27.01 -0.30 12.41
C ARG A 156 26.69 0.32 13.77
N ALA A 157 26.49 1.63 13.83
CA ALA A 157 26.13 2.30 15.10
C ALA A 157 24.89 1.70 15.79
N SER A 158 23.91 1.20 15.02
CA SER A 158 22.70 0.57 15.57
C SER A 158 22.90 -0.83 16.17
N SER A 159 24.05 -1.46 16.00
CA SER A 159 24.37 -2.72 16.69
C SER A 159 24.95 -2.50 18.08
N ILE A 160 25.18 -1.24 18.49
CA ILE A 160 25.63 -0.92 19.84
C ILE A 160 24.43 -0.85 20.77
N VAL A 161 24.33 -1.84 21.65
CA VAL A 161 23.23 -2.00 22.60
C VAL A 161 23.76 -2.08 24.02
N VAL A 162 22.87 -1.88 25.00
CA VAL A 162 23.24 -2.00 26.42
C VAL A 162 23.53 -3.45 26.79
N SER A 163 24.47 -3.68 27.71
CA SER A 163 24.78 -5.02 28.21
C SER A 163 23.52 -5.71 28.78
N GLY A 164 23.34 -6.99 28.46
CA GLY A 164 22.15 -7.76 28.82
C GLY A 164 21.08 -7.84 27.71
N THR A 165 21.28 -7.12 26.61
CA THR A 165 20.47 -7.31 25.38
C THR A 165 20.79 -8.68 24.77
N GLU A 166 19.76 -9.44 24.40
CA GLU A 166 19.94 -10.72 23.68
C GLU A 166 20.57 -10.45 22.31
N ILE A 167 21.62 -11.21 21.98
CA ILE A 167 22.33 -11.08 20.70
C ILE A 167 21.87 -12.20 19.77
N GLU A 168 21.28 -11.81 18.64
CA GLU A 168 20.96 -12.75 17.58
C GLU A 168 22.22 -13.10 16.77
N ARG A 169 22.36 -14.37 16.40
CA ARG A 169 23.49 -14.84 15.60
C ARG A 169 23.45 -14.17 14.22
N PRO A 170 24.51 -13.45 13.80
CA PRO A 170 24.55 -12.80 12.50
C PRO A 170 24.41 -13.80 11.35
N TRP A 171 23.72 -13.40 10.29
CA TRP A 171 23.65 -14.14 9.03
C TRP A 171 24.50 -13.44 7.96
N GLY A 172 25.13 -14.23 7.11
CA GLY A 172 25.93 -13.68 6.02
C GLY A 172 26.52 -14.74 5.11
N GLN A 173 27.26 -14.28 4.11
CA GLN A 173 27.95 -15.13 3.16
C GLN A 173 29.34 -15.49 3.68
N PHE A 174 29.71 -16.76 3.61
CA PHE A 174 31.04 -17.23 3.97
C PHE A 174 31.41 -18.48 3.19
N ARG A 175 32.70 -18.81 3.19
CA ARG A 175 33.23 -19.99 2.48
C ARG A 175 32.63 -21.26 3.07
N ASN A 176 32.05 -22.10 2.22
CA ASN A 176 31.46 -23.36 2.63
C ASN A 176 32.57 -24.35 3.07
N PRO A 177 32.60 -24.79 4.33
CA PRO A 177 33.58 -25.77 4.78
C PRO A 177 33.48 -27.11 4.03
N GLN A 178 32.29 -27.48 3.58
CA GLN A 178 32.02 -28.76 2.90
C GLN A 178 32.59 -28.78 1.47
N ALA A 179 32.74 -27.61 0.85
CA ALA A 179 33.36 -27.43 -0.46
C ALA A 179 34.90 -27.33 -0.41
N MET A 180 35.51 -27.36 0.79
CA MET A 180 36.95 -27.08 1.00
C MET A 180 37.75 -28.32 1.44
N GLY A 181 37.10 -29.48 1.59
CA GLY A 181 37.74 -30.74 1.97
C GLY A 181 38.27 -31.55 0.78
N PRO A 182 39.22 -32.48 0.99
CA PRO A 182 39.74 -33.35 -0.07
C PRO A 182 38.68 -34.28 -0.69
N ASP A 183 37.58 -34.51 0.03
CA ASP A 183 36.44 -35.34 -0.39
C ASP A 183 35.22 -34.50 -0.83
N ALA A 184 35.40 -33.20 -1.07
CA ALA A 184 34.31 -32.31 -1.47
C ALA A 184 33.72 -32.70 -2.84
N SER A 185 32.40 -32.73 -2.94
CA SER A 185 31.72 -32.92 -4.22
C SER A 185 31.99 -31.74 -5.14
N GLU A 186 32.19 -31.97 -6.45
CA GLU A 186 32.28 -30.90 -7.45
C GLU A 186 31.02 -30.01 -7.51
N ASN A 187 29.89 -30.51 -7.00
CA ASN A 187 28.62 -29.78 -6.96
C ASN A 187 28.38 -29.01 -5.66
N GLU A 188 29.29 -29.09 -4.68
CA GLU A 188 29.15 -28.40 -3.40
C GLU A 188 29.48 -26.90 -3.57
N PRO A 189 28.56 -25.96 -3.26
CA PRO A 189 28.80 -24.54 -3.49
C PRO A 189 29.95 -24.04 -2.62
N SER A 190 30.90 -23.32 -3.23
CA SER A 190 32.09 -22.82 -2.52
C SER A 190 31.80 -21.71 -1.52
N ILE A 191 30.66 -21.01 -1.68
CA ILE A 191 30.14 -19.96 -0.78
C ILE A 191 28.71 -20.32 -0.40
N ILE A 192 28.38 -20.17 0.87
CA ILE A 192 27.03 -20.37 1.40
C ILE A 192 26.57 -19.12 2.14
N PHE A 193 25.26 -18.88 2.17
CA PHE A 193 24.62 -17.88 3.00
C PHE A 193 23.92 -18.57 4.16
N GLY A 194 24.10 -18.08 5.38
CA GLY A 194 23.48 -18.66 6.55
C GLY A 194 23.91 -18.01 7.85
N PRO A 195 23.47 -18.54 9.00
CA PRO A 195 23.93 -18.08 10.30
C PRO A 195 25.43 -18.34 10.43
N SER A 196 26.16 -17.36 10.97
CA SER A 196 27.60 -17.46 11.21
C SER A 196 27.91 -18.70 12.04
N GLN A 197 28.77 -19.55 11.50
CA GLN A 197 29.28 -20.77 12.12
C GLN A 197 30.48 -20.49 13.02
N LYS A 198 31.14 -19.33 12.86
CA LYS A 198 32.32 -18.93 13.63
C LYS A 198 32.11 -17.57 14.27
N MET A 199 31.55 -17.57 15.47
CA MET A 199 31.45 -16.38 16.30
C MET A 199 32.67 -16.28 17.22
N ASP A 200 33.20 -15.07 17.33
CA ASP A 200 34.26 -14.70 18.25
C ASP A 200 33.77 -13.58 19.16
N TYR A 201 34.38 -13.48 20.33
CA TYR A 201 34.05 -12.51 21.35
C TYR A 201 35.31 -11.76 21.77
N GLU A 202 35.25 -10.43 21.66
CA GLU A 202 36.37 -9.55 21.91
C GLU A 202 36.05 -8.56 23.02
N LEU A 203 37.03 -8.32 23.88
CA LEU A 203 36.97 -7.29 24.89
C LEU A 203 37.68 -6.05 24.35
N GLU A 204 36.90 -5.04 24.01
CA GLU A 204 37.38 -3.81 23.39
C GLU A 204 37.33 -2.62 24.34
N LEU A 205 38.16 -1.62 24.04
CA LEU A 205 38.14 -0.31 24.67
C LEU A 205 37.60 0.72 23.67
N ALA A 206 36.39 1.22 23.90
CA ALA A 206 35.79 2.24 23.04
C ALA A 206 36.02 3.64 23.60
N ALA A 207 36.39 4.58 22.73
CA ALA A 207 36.45 6.01 23.03
C ALA A 207 35.16 6.71 22.59
N ILE A 208 34.51 7.41 23.50
CA ILE A 208 33.34 8.25 23.18
C ILE A 208 33.83 9.64 22.78
N ILE A 209 33.56 10.04 21.54
CA ILE A 209 33.90 11.37 21.04
C ILE A 209 32.79 12.34 21.43
N GLY A 210 33.11 13.29 22.32
CA GLY A 210 32.13 14.25 22.85
C GLY A 210 32.15 15.59 22.11
N LYS A 211 33.35 16.11 21.84
CA LYS A 211 33.52 17.38 21.12
C LYS A 211 33.60 17.12 19.62
N PRO A 212 32.62 17.58 18.82
CA PRO A 212 32.63 17.36 17.38
C PRO A 212 33.79 18.12 16.72
N LEU A 213 34.29 17.57 15.61
CA LEU A 213 35.24 18.24 14.72
C LEU A 213 34.46 18.79 13.51
N PRO A 214 34.40 20.12 13.29
CA PRO A 214 33.69 20.68 12.15
C PRO A 214 34.22 20.17 10.81
N MET A 215 33.33 20.14 9.81
CA MET A 215 33.67 19.68 8.47
C MET A 215 34.93 20.38 7.93
N ARG A 216 35.82 19.60 7.29
CA ARG A 216 37.10 20.04 6.69
C ARG A 216 38.15 20.54 7.69
N GLN A 217 37.92 20.41 8.99
CA GLN A 217 38.98 20.63 9.98
C GLN A 217 39.79 19.36 10.19
N ARG A 218 41.05 19.53 10.61
CA ARG A 218 41.96 18.45 10.98
C ARG A 218 42.23 18.54 12.47
N LEU A 219 42.40 17.40 13.11
CA LEU A 219 42.81 17.28 14.50
C LEU A 219 44.24 16.74 14.56
N ASN A 220 45.12 17.39 15.33
CA ASN A 220 46.44 16.81 15.58
C ASN A 220 46.31 15.71 16.63
N ALA A 221 47.13 14.67 16.56
CA ALA A 221 47.11 13.58 17.53
C ALA A 221 47.30 14.06 18.98
N VAL A 222 48.11 15.11 19.19
CA VAL A 222 48.35 15.72 20.52
C VAL A 222 47.10 16.40 21.11
N ASP A 223 46.11 16.72 20.27
CA ASP A 223 44.88 17.40 20.66
C ASP A 223 43.71 16.41 20.84
N ALA A 224 43.92 15.12 20.56
CA ALA A 224 42.85 14.10 20.56
C ALA A 224 42.17 13.94 21.93
N ASP A 225 42.95 14.05 23.01
CA ASP A 225 42.45 13.95 24.38
C ASP A 225 41.38 14.99 24.72
N GLU A 226 41.40 16.16 24.07
CA GLU A 226 40.40 17.21 24.27
C GLU A 226 39.07 16.92 23.57
N HIS A 227 39.02 15.91 22.71
CA HIS A 227 37.82 15.49 21.99
C HIS A 227 37.15 14.25 22.58
N ILE A 228 37.90 13.46 23.35
CA ILE A 228 37.40 12.24 24.00
C ILE A 228 36.68 12.62 25.29
N PHE A 229 35.38 12.31 25.36
CA PHE A 229 34.58 12.47 26.58
C PHE A 229 34.92 11.42 27.63
N GLY A 230 35.17 10.19 27.19
CA GLY A 230 35.53 9.10 28.09
C GLY A 230 35.72 7.78 27.35
N PHE A 231 36.13 6.78 28.13
CA PHE A 231 36.35 5.43 27.64
C PHE A 231 35.35 4.48 28.28
N VAL A 232 34.92 3.47 27.51
CA VAL A 232 34.06 2.40 28.00
C VAL A 232 34.62 1.05 27.56
N ILE A 233 34.33 0.02 28.34
CA ILE A 233 34.51 -1.35 27.91
C ILE A 233 33.37 -1.67 26.93
N LEU A 234 33.73 -2.17 25.76
CA LEU A 234 32.81 -2.62 24.72
C LEU A 234 33.04 -4.11 24.53
N ASN A 235 31.96 -4.89 24.54
CA ASN A 235 32.01 -6.29 24.20
C ASN A 235 31.65 -6.42 22.72
N ASP A 236 32.61 -6.85 21.90
CA ASP A 236 32.41 -6.99 20.46
C ASP A 236 32.20 -8.47 20.09
N TRP A 237 31.23 -8.73 19.21
CA TRP A 237 30.87 -10.06 18.76
C TRP A 237 31.10 -10.13 17.25
N SER A 238 32.17 -10.83 16.86
CA SER A 238 32.65 -10.87 15.48
C SER A 238 32.26 -12.19 14.80
N SER A 239 31.58 -12.12 13.65
CA SER A 239 31.34 -13.28 12.79
C SER A 239 32.54 -13.54 11.86
N ARG A 240 33.47 -14.38 12.30
CA ARG A 240 34.80 -14.57 11.67
C ARG A 240 34.77 -15.25 10.32
N ASP A 241 33.80 -16.11 10.08
CA ASP A 241 33.59 -16.75 8.79
C ASP A 241 33.12 -15.75 7.72
N ILE A 242 32.17 -14.88 8.09
CA ILE A 242 31.68 -13.79 7.25
C ILE A 242 32.79 -12.74 7.06
N GLN A 243 33.34 -12.22 8.15
CA GLN A 243 34.40 -11.22 8.13
C GLN A 243 35.61 -11.70 7.31
N GLY A 244 36.03 -12.95 7.50
CA GLY A 244 37.15 -13.53 6.77
C GLY A 244 36.90 -13.65 5.26
N PHE A 245 35.65 -13.83 4.84
CA PHE A 245 35.27 -13.81 3.43
C PHE A 245 35.33 -12.40 2.83
N GLU A 246 34.92 -11.36 3.58
CA GLU A 246 34.87 -9.96 3.10
C GLU A 246 36.23 -9.23 3.13
N MET A 247 37.08 -9.54 4.11
CA MET A 247 38.26 -8.74 4.44
C MET A 247 39.28 -8.64 3.30
N MET A 248 39.28 -9.59 2.36
CA MET A 248 40.24 -9.66 1.26
C MET A 248 39.56 -9.46 -0.10
N PRO A 249 39.91 -8.44 -0.92
CA PRO A 249 40.88 -7.36 -0.69
C PRO A 249 40.26 -6.04 -0.18
N LEU A 250 38.95 -5.99 0.07
CA LEU A 250 38.19 -4.74 0.16
C LEU A 250 37.98 -4.24 1.60
N GLY A 251 38.23 -5.08 2.62
CA GLY A 251 37.82 -4.86 4.01
C GLY A 251 36.36 -5.27 4.27
N PRO A 252 35.99 -5.65 5.51
CA PRO A 252 34.60 -5.95 5.89
C PRO A 252 33.71 -4.72 5.65
N PHE A 253 32.63 -4.90 4.90
CA PHE A 253 31.75 -3.82 4.45
C PHE A 253 30.25 -4.14 4.60
N ASN A 254 29.82 -5.41 4.65
CA ASN A 254 28.38 -5.70 4.61
C ASN A 254 27.78 -5.99 5.99
N VAL A 255 27.42 -4.92 6.70
CA VAL A 255 25.99 -4.77 7.04
C VAL A 255 25.51 -3.53 6.29
N LYS A 256 25.00 -3.73 5.07
CA LYS A 256 24.60 -2.66 4.15
C LYS A 256 23.60 -1.71 4.81
N ASP A 257 23.89 -0.42 4.83
CA ASP A 257 22.83 0.58 4.97
C ASP A 257 21.92 0.45 3.75
N LEU A 258 20.68 0.06 4.01
CA LEU A 258 19.68 -0.21 2.98
C LEU A 258 19.00 1.08 2.55
N HIS A 259 19.04 2.10 3.41
CA HIS A 259 18.47 3.41 3.21
C HIS A 259 19.49 4.33 2.52
N LYS A 260 19.09 4.96 1.42
CA LYS A 260 19.94 5.92 0.70
C LYS A 260 19.23 7.26 0.57
N VAL A 261 19.96 8.35 0.76
CA VAL A 261 19.45 9.70 0.55
C VAL A 261 20.24 10.38 -0.57
N ASP A 262 19.54 10.81 -1.61
CA ASP A 262 20.10 11.62 -2.71
C ASP A 262 19.43 13.00 -2.72
N GLU A 263 20.21 14.01 -2.33
CA GLU A 263 19.78 15.41 -2.29
C GLU A 263 20.19 16.20 -3.55
N THR A 264 20.92 15.55 -4.48
CA THR A 264 21.69 16.23 -5.52
C THR A 264 21.24 15.91 -6.94
N SER A 265 20.98 14.63 -7.25
CA SER A 265 20.74 14.18 -8.63
C SER A 265 19.38 14.60 -9.19
N PHE A 266 18.43 14.90 -8.32
CA PHE A 266 17.03 15.15 -8.68
C PHE A 266 16.57 16.55 -8.25
N PRO A 267 15.49 17.09 -8.84
CA PRO A 267 14.89 18.36 -8.40
C PRO A 267 14.24 18.28 -7.01
N TYR A 268 14.14 17.10 -6.43
CA TYR A 268 13.67 16.78 -5.08
C TYR A 268 14.74 16.00 -4.31
N ILE A 269 14.56 15.84 -3.00
CA ILE A 269 15.31 14.88 -2.19
C ILE A 269 14.65 13.52 -2.37
N PHE A 270 15.46 12.53 -2.74
CA PHE A 270 15.03 11.15 -2.91
C PHE A 270 15.62 10.29 -1.80
N GLU A 271 14.76 9.66 -1.00
CA GLU A 271 15.16 8.68 0.01
C GLU A 271 14.66 7.29 -0.44
N GLN A 272 15.58 6.34 -0.60
CA GLN A 272 15.28 5.00 -1.11
C GLN A 272 15.33 3.97 0.01
N ASN A 273 14.31 3.11 0.10
CA ASN A 273 14.18 2.03 1.09
C ASN A 273 14.14 2.46 2.56
N ALA A 274 13.54 3.61 2.85
CA ALA A 274 13.14 3.94 4.21
C ALA A 274 12.23 2.82 4.75
N THR A 275 12.36 2.51 6.05
CA THR A 275 11.69 1.38 6.69
C THR A 275 10.58 1.86 7.61
N VAL A 276 9.38 1.34 7.38
CA VAL A 276 8.24 1.41 8.30
C VAL A 276 8.18 0.10 9.07
N THR A 277 8.36 0.16 10.39
CA THR A 277 8.14 -1.01 11.26
C THR A 277 6.65 -1.14 11.52
N LEU A 278 6.09 -2.34 11.30
CA LEU A 278 4.67 -2.58 11.50
C LEU A 278 4.37 -2.74 13.01
N LYS A 279 3.26 -2.17 13.46
CA LYS A 279 2.82 -2.27 14.87
C LYS A 279 2.19 -3.62 15.17
N ALA A 280 1.52 -4.20 14.17
CA ALA A 280 0.85 -5.49 14.27
C ALA A 280 1.78 -6.63 13.80
N GLY A 281 2.57 -7.17 14.73
CA GLY A 281 3.39 -8.38 14.54
C GLY A 281 4.76 -8.13 13.90
N ASP A 282 5.49 -9.22 13.64
CA ASP A 282 6.83 -9.16 13.03
C ASP A 282 6.72 -8.84 11.53
N GLY A 283 7.36 -7.77 11.10
CA GLY A 283 7.45 -7.38 9.70
C GLY A 283 7.76 -5.91 9.47
N LEU A 284 8.21 -5.61 8.26
CA LEU A 284 8.49 -4.26 7.81
C LEU A 284 7.90 -3.97 6.43
N VAL A 285 7.67 -2.70 6.17
CA VAL A 285 7.36 -2.15 4.85
C VAL A 285 8.50 -1.24 4.42
N ARG A 286 8.94 -1.37 3.16
CA ARG A 286 9.90 -0.46 2.54
C ARG A 286 9.19 0.57 1.68
N CYS A 287 9.62 1.82 1.81
CA CYS A 287 9.12 2.91 0.99
C CYS A 287 10.24 3.76 0.42
N ASN A 288 9.90 4.43 -0.67
CA ASN A 288 10.66 5.53 -1.25
C ASN A 288 9.98 6.85 -0.89
N ILE A 289 10.77 7.87 -0.56
CA ILE A 289 10.30 9.20 -0.19
C ILE A 289 10.85 10.20 -1.21
N TYR A 290 9.96 11.05 -1.70
CA TYR A 290 10.31 12.16 -2.59
C TYR A 290 9.82 13.43 -1.92
N ARG A 291 10.72 14.33 -1.53
CA ARG A 291 10.32 15.57 -0.84
C ARG A 291 10.96 16.81 -1.43
N PRO A 292 10.30 17.98 -1.34
CA PRO A 292 10.87 19.22 -1.85
C PRO A 292 12.18 19.56 -1.10
N LYS A 293 13.08 20.29 -1.76
CA LYS A 293 14.33 20.76 -1.15
C LYS A 293 14.13 21.92 -0.14
N SER A 294 12.88 22.32 0.11
CA SER A 294 12.55 23.33 1.12
C SER A 294 12.83 22.83 2.53
N SER A 295 13.13 23.76 3.44
CA SER A 295 13.47 23.45 4.84
C SER A 295 12.27 23.26 5.78
N GLY A 296 11.03 23.47 5.31
CA GLY A 296 9.82 23.37 6.13
C GLY A 296 9.05 22.05 5.96
N PRO A 297 8.25 21.63 6.96
CA PRO A 297 7.36 20.48 6.83
C PRO A 297 6.29 20.68 5.75
N VAL A 298 5.97 19.62 5.02
CA VAL A 298 5.01 19.63 3.88
C VAL A 298 3.94 18.55 4.04
N PRO A 299 2.77 18.70 3.41
CA PRO A 299 1.81 17.61 3.32
C PRO A 299 2.35 16.41 2.54
N VAL A 300 1.82 15.22 2.83
CA VAL A 300 2.34 13.96 2.28
C VAL A 300 1.27 13.25 1.45
N LEU A 301 1.63 12.83 0.24
CA LEU A 301 0.83 11.89 -0.55
C LEU A 301 1.39 10.49 -0.38
N VAL A 302 0.55 9.52 -0.01
CA VAL A 302 0.99 8.14 0.22
C VAL A 302 0.35 7.19 -0.79
N THR A 303 1.17 6.28 -1.33
CA THR A 303 0.73 5.13 -2.13
C THR A 303 1.29 3.84 -1.53
N TYR A 304 0.46 2.80 -1.49
CA TYR A 304 0.80 1.47 -0.97
C TYR A 304 0.15 0.41 -1.84
N GLY A 305 0.95 -0.46 -2.44
CA GLY A 305 0.44 -1.45 -3.38
C GLY A 305 1.51 -2.38 -3.99
N PRO A 306 1.10 -3.25 -4.92
CA PRO A 306 1.89 -4.40 -5.31
C PRO A 306 2.80 -4.21 -6.51
N TYR A 307 2.72 -3.06 -7.20
CA TYR A 307 3.35 -2.88 -8.51
C TYR A 307 4.83 -2.51 -8.48
N GLY A 308 5.44 -2.43 -7.30
CA GLY A 308 6.86 -2.17 -7.15
C GLY A 308 7.18 -0.69 -7.12
N LYS A 309 7.63 -0.18 -5.97
CA LYS A 309 7.97 1.23 -5.78
C LYS A 309 9.16 1.71 -6.65
N ASP A 310 9.98 0.76 -7.11
CA ASP A 310 11.21 0.97 -7.88
C ASP A 310 11.06 0.62 -9.37
N ILE A 311 9.85 0.39 -9.89
CA ILE A 311 9.62 0.07 -11.30
C ILE A 311 9.24 1.35 -12.06
N PRO A 312 10.09 1.85 -12.99
CA PRO A 312 9.76 3.04 -13.76
C PRO A 312 8.59 2.79 -14.72
N TYR A 313 7.70 3.77 -14.86
CA TYR A 313 6.57 3.71 -15.80
C TYR A 313 7.06 3.45 -17.24
N LYS A 314 8.11 4.16 -17.67
CA LYS A 314 8.72 4.00 -19.00
C LYS A 314 9.09 2.54 -19.34
N ASP A 315 9.41 1.73 -18.34
CA ASP A 315 9.79 0.32 -18.51
C ASP A 315 8.57 -0.60 -18.37
N PHE A 316 7.65 -0.29 -17.45
CA PHE A 316 6.46 -1.11 -17.21
C PHE A 316 5.44 -1.05 -18.36
N HIS A 317 5.22 0.14 -18.93
CA HIS A 317 4.29 0.35 -20.04
C HIS A 317 4.75 1.48 -20.98
N PRO A 318 5.80 1.26 -21.80
CA PRO A 318 6.45 2.29 -22.62
C PRO A 318 5.48 3.05 -23.56
N GLN A 319 4.56 2.33 -24.20
CA GLN A 319 3.59 2.94 -25.13
C GLN A 319 2.69 3.95 -24.42
N SER A 320 2.07 3.54 -23.31
CA SER A 320 1.24 4.43 -22.50
C SER A 320 2.06 5.60 -21.93
N PHE A 321 3.27 5.34 -21.42
CA PHE A 321 4.15 6.39 -20.91
C PHE A 321 4.48 7.46 -21.96
N SER A 322 4.57 7.09 -23.24
CA SER A 322 4.80 8.07 -24.32
C SER A 322 3.67 9.08 -24.46
N GLU A 323 2.43 8.70 -24.11
CA GLU A 323 1.21 9.52 -24.19
C GLU A 323 0.93 10.33 -22.92
N VAL A 324 1.63 10.04 -21.81
CA VAL A 324 1.54 10.81 -20.57
C VAL A 324 2.01 12.25 -20.81
N ASN A 325 1.45 13.21 -20.07
CA ASN A 325 1.89 14.61 -20.15
C ASN A 325 3.33 14.78 -19.68
N GLU A 326 4.12 15.61 -20.38
CA GLU A 326 5.54 15.84 -20.08
C GLU A 326 5.80 16.29 -18.62
N GLU A 327 4.88 17.06 -18.03
CA GLU A 327 5.00 17.51 -16.64
C GLU A 327 4.97 16.35 -15.61
N GLN A 328 4.47 15.18 -16.03
CA GLN A 328 4.29 13.95 -15.23
C GLN A 328 5.34 12.86 -15.57
N LYS A 329 6.41 13.20 -16.29
CA LYS A 329 7.48 12.27 -16.72
C LYS A 329 8.80 12.50 -15.96
N SER A 330 8.79 12.46 -14.62
CA SER A 330 10.06 12.47 -13.86
C SER A 330 10.78 11.12 -13.90
N GLU A 331 12.06 11.08 -13.52
CA GLU A 331 12.87 9.84 -13.50
C GLU A 331 12.21 8.72 -12.67
N HIS A 332 11.49 9.08 -11.62
CA HIS A 332 10.81 8.15 -10.71
C HIS A 332 9.30 8.07 -10.93
N SER A 333 8.81 8.45 -12.13
CA SER A 333 7.42 8.18 -12.53
C SER A 333 7.14 6.68 -12.44
N ALA A 334 6.03 6.29 -11.83
CA ALA A 334 5.60 4.89 -11.78
C ALA A 334 4.12 4.76 -12.12
N TRP A 335 3.78 3.62 -12.72
CA TRP A 335 2.44 3.25 -13.14
C TRP A 335 1.41 3.50 -12.02
N GLU A 336 0.33 4.20 -12.35
CA GLU A 336 -0.83 4.47 -11.47
C GLU A 336 -0.56 5.29 -10.19
N THR A 337 0.62 5.92 -10.09
CA THR A 337 0.99 6.75 -8.93
C THR A 337 1.19 8.23 -9.31
N PRO A 338 1.06 9.16 -8.34
CA PRO A 338 1.45 10.55 -8.55
C PRO A 338 2.93 10.68 -8.94
N ASP A 339 3.23 11.52 -9.94
CA ASP A 339 4.61 11.81 -10.35
C ASP A 339 5.36 12.62 -9.27
N PRO A 340 6.47 12.11 -8.72
CA PRO A 340 7.18 12.81 -7.65
C PRO A 340 7.76 14.15 -8.11
N GLY A 341 8.14 14.30 -9.38
CA GLY A 341 8.62 15.57 -9.91
C GLY A 341 7.55 16.67 -9.90
N TYR A 342 6.34 16.36 -10.35
CA TYR A 342 5.21 17.28 -10.33
C TYR A 342 4.81 17.66 -8.90
N TRP A 343 4.57 16.68 -8.04
CA TRP A 343 3.99 16.93 -6.72
C TRP A 343 4.98 17.62 -5.76
N THR A 344 6.27 17.28 -5.83
CA THR A 344 7.29 17.98 -5.02
C THR A 344 7.50 19.44 -5.43
N ARG A 345 7.45 19.76 -6.73
CA ARG A 345 7.46 21.16 -7.19
C ARG A 345 6.23 21.95 -6.72
N ASN A 346 5.15 21.25 -6.41
CA ASN A 346 3.92 21.82 -5.86
C ASN A 346 3.82 21.73 -4.33
N GLY A 347 4.95 21.49 -3.63
CA GLY A 347 5.00 21.57 -2.18
C GLY A 347 4.40 20.37 -1.45
N TYR A 348 4.43 19.18 -2.05
CA TYR A 348 4.07 17.92 -1.41
C TYR A 348 5.29 17.01 -1.26
N ALA A 349 5.34 16.23 -0.19
CA ALA A 349 6.11 15.00 -0.17
C ALA A 349 5.29 13.86 -0.79
N VAL A 350 5.95 12.89 -1.41
CA VAL A 350 5.34 11.66 -1.93
C VAL A 350 6.04 10.47 -1.27
N VAL A 351 5.26 9.58 -0.65
CA VAL A 351 5.74 8.29 -0.11
C VAL A 351 5.14 7.18 -0.97
N ARG A 352 6.00 6.34 -1.53
CA ARG A 352 5.61 5.17 -2.32
C ARG A 352 6.12 3.91 -1.64
N ALA A 353 5.20 3.10 -1.13
CA ALA A 353 5.50 1.93 -0.34
C ALA A 353 5.16 0.64 -1.08
N ASP A 354 6.04 -0.35 -0.99
CA ASP A 354 5.75 -1.71 -1.42
C ASP A 354 4.82 -2.38 -0.40
N GLU A 355 3.75 -2.98 -0.90
CA GLU A 355 2.87 -3.79 -0.06
C GLU A 355 3.62 -4.96 0.59
N ARG A 356 3.17 -5.40 1.78
CA ARG A 356 3.77 -6.51 2.53
C ARG A 356 3.87 -7.76 1.65
N GLY A 357 5.04 -8.40 1.65
CA GLY A 357 5.35 -9.58 0.83
C GLY A 357 5.72 -9.29 -0.63
N LEU A 358 5.89 -8.02 -1.00
CA LEU A 358 6.21 -7.56 -2.35
C LEU A 358 7.41 -6.62 -2.35
N GLY A 359 8.06 -6.48 -3.51
CA GLY A 359 9.14 -5.52 -3.69
C GLY A 359 10.27 -5.77 -2.70
N GLN A 360 10.55 -4.76 -1.87
CA GLN A 360 11.53 -4.84 -0.78
C GLN A 360 10.89 -5.05 0.61
N SER A 361 9.56 -5.23 0.68
CA SER A 361 8.80 -5.45 1.91
C SER A 361 8.62 -6.94 2.20
N THR A 362 9.21 -7.42 3.30
CA THR A 362 9.06 -8.81 3.80
C THR A 362 7.59 -9.19 4.09
N GLY A 363 7.31 -10.48 4.19
CA GLY A 363 6.05 -11.01 4.75
C GLY A 363 5.19 -11.79 3.76
N LEU A 364 3.95 -12.07 4.17
CA LEU A 364 3.00 -12.85 3.38
C LEU A 364 2.40 -12.00 2.24
N LEU A 365 2.57 -12.46 1.00
CA LEU A 365 1.88 -11.93 -0.17
C LEU A 365 0.41 -12.38 -0.16
N ASP A 366 -0.48 -11.52 0.33
CA ASP A 366 -1.94 -11.73 0.33
C ASP A 366 -2.64 -10.40 0.03
N THR A 367 -2.73 -10.07 -1.26
CA THR A 367 -3.18 -8.75 -1.69
C THR A 367 -4.63 -8.48 -1.33
N MET A 368 -4.96 -7.22 -1.00
CA MET A 368 -6.29 -6.79 -0.55
C MET A 368 -6.80 -7.63 0.63
N SER A 369 -5.92 -8.05 1.55
CA SER A 369 -6.28 -8.77 2.77
C SER A 369 -6.46 -7.82 3.95
N ARG A 370 -6.80 -8.39 5.11
CA ARG A 370 -6.75 -7.65 6.37
C ARG A 370 -5.32 -7.20 6.69
N GLY A 371 -4.34 -8.08 6.55
CA GLY A 371 -2.94 -7.78 6.88
C GLY A 371 -2.36 -6.63 6.05
N THR A 372 -2.75 -6.51 4.78
CA THR A 372 -2.30 -5.40 3.94
C THR A 372 -2.95 -4.07 4.35
N SER A 373 -4.21 -4.08 4.76
CA SER A 373 -4.86 -2.89 5.33
C SER A 373 -4.28 -2.45 6.68
N GLU A 374 -3.80 -3.40 7.50
CA GLU A 374 -3.10 -3.13 8.77
C GLU A 374 -1.74 -2.48 8.51
N ALA A 375 -0.98 -3.02 7.56
CA ALA A 375 0.29 -2.44 7.18
C ALA A 375 0.12 -1.05 6.53
N PHE A 376 -0.91 -0.85 5.70
CA PHE A 376 -1.15 0.48 5.11
C PHE A 376 -1.55 1.51 6.17
N PHE A 377 -2.31 1.12 7.19
CA PHE A 377 -2.62 1.98 8.34
C PHE A 377 -1.32 2.48 9.00
N ASP A 378 -0.37 1.58 9.28
CA ASP A 378 0.92 1.94 9.89
C ASP A 378 1.77 2.84 8.98
N VAL A 379 1.78 2.61 7.68
CA VAL A 379 2.49 3.46 6.70
C VAL A 379 1.94 4.89 6.69
N VAL A 380 0.61 5.05 6.77
CA VAL A 380 -0.02 6.37 6.82
C VAL A 380 0.36 7.11 8.11
N GLU A 381 0.26 6.47 9.26
CA GLU A 381 0.61 7.10 10.54
C GLU A 381 2.11 7.42 10.61
N TRP A 382 2.95 6.50 10.14
CA TRP A 382 4.40 6.72 10.07
C TRP A 382 4.74 7.93 9.20
N ALA A 383 4.10 8.07 8.03
CA ALA A 383 4.32 9.20 7.13
C ALA A 383 3.83 10.53 7.74
N ALA A 384 2.75 10.50 8.52
CA ALA A 384 2.25 11.67 9.24
C ALA A 384 3.23 12.13 10.34
N ASP A 385 3.94 11.20 10.99
CA ASP A 385 4.80 11.48 12.15
C ASP A 385 6.25 11.86 11.76
N GLN A 386 6.60 11.89 10.47
CA GLN A 386 7.95 12.28 10.04
C GLN A 386 8.25 13.78 10.26
N PRO A 387 9.49 14.18 10.58
CA PRO A 387 9.83 15.57 10.89
C PRO A 387 9.66 16.53 9.70
N TRP A 388 9.71 16.01 8.47
CA TRP A 388 9.45 16.76 7.24
C TRP A 388 7.96 16.76 6.84
N SER A 389 7.10 16.08 7.59
CA SER A 389 5.65 16.05 7.37
C SER A 389 4.95 17.12 8.19
N ASN A 390 3.95 17.79 7.62
CA ASN A 390 3.10 18.71 8.35
C ASN A 390 1.99 18.00 9.18
N GLY A 391 2.04 16.67 9.25
CA GLY A 391 1.06 15.83 9.94
C GLY A 391 -0.19 15.48 9.12
N LYS A 392 -0.35 16.02 7.90
CA LYS A 392 -1.50 15.76 7.03
C LYS A 392 -1.10 14.89 5.83
N VAL A 393 -1.76 13.73 5.75
CA VAL A 393 -1.58 12.74 4.70
C VAL A 393 -2.80 12.72 3.79
N GLY A 394 -2.57 12.71 2.48
CA GLY A 394 -3.58 12.40 1.47
C GLY A 394 -3.25 11.11 0.76
N LEU A 395 -4.28 10.40 0.31
CA LEU A 395 -4.09 9.23 -0.54
C LEU A 395 -4.55 9.56 -1.96
N LEU A 396 -3.72 9.22 -2.94
CA LEU A 396 -3.96 9.48 -4.35
C LEU A 396 -3.29 8.38 -5.17
N GLY A 397 -4.05 7.77 -6.07
CA GLY A 397 -3.59 6.72 -6.96
C GLY A 397 -4.75 6.08 -7.71
N ILE A 398 -4.41 5.23 -8.68
CA ILE A 398 -5.38 4.58 -9.59
C ILE A 398 -5.57 3.10 -9.21
N SER A 399 -6.70 2.49 -9.60
CA SER A 399 -6.95 1.04 -9.54
C SER A 399 -6.73 0.42 -8.17
N TYR A 400 -5.66 -0.35 -7.99
CA TYR A 400 -5.32 -0.98 -6.72
C TYR A 400 -5.02 0.08 -5.65
N TYR A 401 -4.27 1.12 -6.02
CA TYR A 401 -3.96 2.23 -5.12
C TYR A 401 -5.20 3.06 -4.80
N ALA A 402 -6.27 3.01 -5.60
CA ALA A 402 -7.56 3.61 -5.26
C ALA A 402 -8.40 2.67 -4.37
N GLY A 403 -8.45 1.38 -4.71
CA GLY A 403 -9.19 0.38 -3.95
C GLY A 403 -8.68 0.19 -2.51
N SER A 404 -7.36 0.31 -2.31
CA SER A 404 -6.76 0.25 -0.97
C SER A 404 -7.08 1.47 -0.10
N GLN A 405 -7.37 2.64 -0.71
CA GLN A 405 -7.74 3.86 0.01
C GLN A 405 -9.04 3.68 0.77
N TRP A 406 -10.07 3.13 0.13
CA TRP A 406 -11.37 2.91 0.77
C TRP A 406 -11.21 2.10 2.06
N ARG A 407 -10.38 1.06 2.01
CA ARG A 407 -10.15 0.12 3.10
C ARG A 407 -9.36 0.74 4.24
N VAL A 408 -8.25 1.41 3.94
CA VAL A 408 -7.43 2.02 5.00
C VAL A 408 -8.13 3.24 5.61
N ALA A 409 -8.88 4.01 4.81
CA ALA A 409 -9.60 5.18 5.31
C ALA A 409 -10.72 4.80 6.29
N ALA A 410 -11.40 3.68 6.07
CA ALA A 410 -12.39 3.13 7.01
C ALA A 410 -11.76 2.77 8.37
N ARG A 411 -10.45 2.56 8.43
CA ARG A 411 -9.72 2.30 9.68
C ARG A 411 -9.28 3.57 10.41
N ARG A 412 -9.46 4.74 9.80
CA ARG A 412 -9.22 6.07 10.38
C ARG A 412 -7.79 6.25 10.96
N PRO A 413 -6.72 5.98 10.19
CA PRO A 413 -5.35 6.22 10.66
C PRO A 413 -5.12 7.69 11.02
N LYS A 414 -4.33 7.93 12.07
CA LYS A 414 -3.90 9.27 12.46
C LYS A 414 -3.20 9.96 11.30
N GLY A 415 -3.53 11.24 11.11
CA GLY A 415 -2.92 12.09 10.09
C GLY A 415 -3.56 12.00 8.71
N LEU A 416 -4.38 10.98 8.42
CA LEU A 416 -5.14 10.94 7.16
C LEU A 416 -6.14 12.10 7.11
N ALA A 417 -5.98 12.97 6.11
CA ALA A 417 -6.72 14.22 5.97
C ALA A 417 -7.62 14.26 4.73
N ALA A 418 -7.35 13.48 3.69
CA ALA A 418 -8.22 13.35 2.51
C ALA A 418 -7.88 12.10 1.68
N ILE A 419 -8.83 11.60 0.88
CA ILE A 419 -8.60 10.54 -0.10
C ILE A 419 -9.14 10.89 -1.49
N VAL A 420 -8.44 10.45 -2.53
CA VAL A 420 -8.81 10.60 -3.94
C VAL A 420 -8.72 9.22 -4.63
N PRO A 421 -9.71 8.35 -4.41
CA PRO A 421 -9.78 7.06 -5.10
C PRO A 421 -10.16 7.27 -6.56
N TRP A 422 -9.15 7.22 -7.43
CA TRP A 422 -9.31 7.35 -8.88
C TRP A 422 -9.49 5.96 -9.52
N GLU A 423 -10.67 5.67 -10.07
CA GLU A 423 -11.01 4.37 -10.63
C GLU A 423 -10.65 3.20 -9.69
N GLY A 424 -11.32 3.11 -8.54
CA GLY A 424 -11.03 2.13 -7.49
C GLY A 424 -12.24 1.30 -7.08
N MET A 425 -12.09 -0.03 -7.09
CA MET A 425 -13.11 -0.95 -6.57
C MET A 425 -13.30 -0.74 -5.06
N SER A 426 -14.55 -0.73 -4.59
CA SER A 426 -14.85 -0.56 -3.17
C SER A 426 -15.40 -1.85 -2.55
N ASP A 427 -16.03 -2.72 -3.34
CA ASP A 427 -16.47 -4.05 -2.96
C ASP A 427 -15.61 -5.11 -3.64
N TYR A 428 -14.72 -5.75 -2.87
CA TYR A 428 -13.78 -6.73 -3.41
C TYR A 428 -14.48 -7.93 -4.09
N TYR A 429 -15.66 -8.32 -3.60
CA TYR A 429 -16.42 -9.42 -4.16
C TYR A 429 -17.18 -8.97 -5.41
N ARG A 430 -18.06 -7.96 -5.28
CA ARG A 430 -19.04 -7.60 -6.32
C ARG A 430 -18.46 -6.82 -7.49
N ASP A 431 -17.42 -6.03 -7.26
CA ASP A 431 -16.85 -5.15 -8.29
C ASP A 431 -15.71 -5.82 -9.06
N ARG A 432 -15.10 -6.86 -8.48
CA ARG A 432 -13.82 -7.41 -8.97
C ARG A 432 -13.84 -8.91 -9.20
N CYS A 433 -14.27 -9.69 -8.21
CA CYS A 433 -14.09 -11.14 -8.25
C CYS A 433 -15.31 -11.87 -8.81
N ARG A 434 -16.53 -11.44 -8.46
CA ARG A 434 -17.77 -12.16 -8.78
C ARG A 434 -18.91 -11.22 -9.16
N HIS A 435 -18.97 -10.85 -10.44
CA HIS A 435 -20.08 -10.07 -10.99
C HIS A 435 -21.36 -10.89 -10.97
N GLY A 436 -22.40 -10.44 -10.25
CA GLY A 436 -23.65 -11.19 -10.13
C GLY A 436 -23.50 -12.58 -9.50
N GLY A 437 -22.38 -12.87 -8.81
CA GLY A 437 -22.03 -14.20 -8.31
C GLY A 437 -21.30 -15.13 -9.30
N ILE A 438 -21.03 -14.67 -10.52
CA ILE A 438 -20.28 -15.39 -11.56
C ILE A 438 -18.80 -15.00 -11.45
N LEU A 439 -17.88 -15.98 -11.44
CA LEU A 439 -16.45 -15.71 -11.29
C LEU A 439 -15.89 -14.94 -12.50
N SER A 440 -15.32 -13.76 -12.25
CA SER A 440 -14.55 -12.97 -13.23
C SER A 440 -13.06 -13.29 -13.09
N ASN A 441 -12.58 -14.29 -13.83
CA ASN A 441 -11.28 -14.90 -13.63
C ASN A 441 -10.17 -14.37 -14.55
N SER A 442 -10.50 -14.05 -15.80
CA SER A 442 -9.47 -13.82 -16.83
C SER A 442 -8.59 -12.59 -16.53
N PHE A 443 -9.18 -11.48 -16.09
CA PHE A 443 -8.41 -10.27 -15.72
C PHE A 443 -7.55 -10.52 -14.49
N ILE A 444 -8.11 -11.14 -13.44
CA ILE A 444 -7.39 -11.46 -12.22
C ILE A 444 -6.18 -12.34 -12.54
N LYS A 445 -6.35 -13.32 -13.42
CA LYS A 445 -5.25 -14.18 -13.89
C LYS A 445 -4.17 -13.41 -14.62
N PHE A 446 -4.54 -12.52 -15.54
CA PHE A 446 -3.57 -11.67 -16.23
C PHE A 446 -2.82 -10.76 -15.24
N TRP A 447 -3.56 -10.03 -14.41
CA TRP A 447 -3.04 -9.08 -13.44
C TRP A 447 -2.12 -9.74 -12.41
N TRP A 448 -2.56 -10.85 -11.80
CA TRP A 448 -1.78 -11.58 -10.80
C TRP A 448 -0.45 -12.08 -11.38
N ASN A 449 -0.52 -12.77 -12.51
CA ASN A 449 0.65 -13.43 -13.11
C ASN A 449 1.63 -12.46 -13.75
N ARG A 450 1.15 -11.31 -14.24
CA ARG A 450 2.02 -10.28 -14.85
C ARG A 450 2.56 -9.29 -13.82
N GLN A 451 1.73 -8.80 -12.90
CA GLN A 451 2.02 -7.60 -12.13
C GLN A 451 2.34 -7.86 -10.65
N VAL A 452 1.72 -8.87 -10.04
CA VAL A 452 1.82 -9.10 -8.60
C VAL A 452 2.90 -10.11 -8.27
N ILE A 453 2.73 -11.36 -8.75
CA ILE A 453 3.65 -12.45 -8.38
C ILE A 453 5.07 -12.21 -8.92
N THR A 454 5.21 -11.47 -10.02
CA THR A 454 6.50 -11.07 -10.59
C THR A 454 7.30 -10.15 -9.67
N ASN A 455 6.60 -9.43 -8.78
CA ASN A 455 7.18 -8.56 -7.79
C ASN A 455 7.22 -9.17 -6.38
N GLN A 456 6.95 -10.48 -6.22
CA GLN A 456 7.00 -11.14 -4.91
C GLN A 456 8.36 -10.92 -4.23
N TYR A 457 8.34 -10.59 -2.93
CA TYR A 457 9.54 -10.46 -2.11
C TYR A 457 10.34 -11.77 -2.12
N GLY A 458 11.66 -11.67 -2.28
CA GLY A 458 12.55 -12.83 -2.36
C GLY A 458 12.59 -13.52 -3.73
N ARG A 459 11.85 -13.03 -4.74
CA ARG A 459 11.85 -13.67 -6.06
C ARG A 459 13.13 -13.34 -6.85
N PRO A 460 13.86 -14.34 -7.38
CA PRO A 460 15.10 -14.12 -8.12
C PRO A 460 14.90 -13.40 -9.46
N GLY A 461 15.90 -12.62 -9.85
CA GLY A 461 16.08 -12.06 -11.20
C GLY A 461 15.07 -11.00 -11.63
N ARG A 462 14.51 -10.22 -10.69
CA ARG A 462 13.67 -9.06 -11.01
C ARG A 462 14.45 -8.02 -11.79
N SER A 463 15.70 -7.74 -11.38
CA SER A 463 16.55 -6.75 -12.06
C SER A 463 16.79 -7.14 -13.51
N ALA A 464 17.09 -8.41 -13.78
CA ALA A 464 17.32 -8.91 -15.13
C ALA A 464 16.07 -8.84 -16.05
N ARG A 465 14.87 -8.76 -15.47
CA ARG A 465 13.59 -8.63 -16.19
C ARG A 465 13.09 -7.18 -16.27
N ASN A 466 13.90 -6.21 -15.88
CA ASN A 466 13.51 -4.80 -15.73
C ASN A 466 12.29 -4.61 -14.81
N TRP A 467 12.21 -5.42 -13.74
CA TRP A 467 11.10 -5.42 -12.79
C TRP A 467 11.52 -4.85 -11.43
N GLY A 468 12.29 -3.77 -11.46
CA GLY A 468 12.94 -3.20 -10.28
C GLY A 468 14.16 -4.01 -9.81
N PRO A 469 14.85 -3.56 -8.75
CA PRO A 469 16.01 -4.25 -8.21
C PRO A 469 15.65 -5.62 -7.60
N ASP A 470 16.62 -6.51 -7.55
CA ASP A 470 16.49 -7.76 -6.79
C ASP A 470 16.30 -7.47 -5.30
N THR A 471 15.74 -8.44 -4.57
CA THR A 471 15.47 -8.30 -3.14
C THR A 471 16.78 -8.08 -2.39
N ILE A 472 16.85 -7.05 -1.56
CA ILE A 472 18.14 -6.66 -0.98
C ILE A 472 18.65 -7.71 0.03
N GLU A 473 17.73 -8.35 0.74
CA GLU A 473 18.03 -9.46 1.67
C GLU A 473 18.30 -10.80 0.97
N GLY A 474 18.21 -10.87 -0.36
CA GLY A 474 18.48 -12.07 -1.15
C GLY A 474 17.23 -12.80 -1.64
N ASP A 475 17.48 -13.89 -2.35
CA ASP A 475 16.43 -14.72 -2.95
C ASP A 475 15.94 -15.78 -1.96
N LEU A 476 14.66 -16.13 -2.05
CA LEU A 476 14.04 -17.21 -1.31
C LEU A 476 13.89 -18.44 -2.20
N GLU A 477 13.99 -19.62 -1.61
CA GLU A 477 13.72 -20.89 -2.29
C GLU A 477 12.25 -20.96 -2.74
N GLU A 478 11.95 -21.70 -3.82
CA GLU A 478 10.59 -21.75 -4.37
C GLU A 478 9.55 -22.30 -3.37
N GLU A 479 9.96 -23.23 -2.49
CA GLU A 479 9.08 -23.74 -1.43
C GLU A 479 8.68 -22.63 -0.44
N GLU A 480 9.63 -21.76 -0.07
CA GLU A 480 9.38 -20.64 0.81
C GLU A 480 8.56 -19.54 0.11
N LEU A 481 8.85 -19.24 -1.16
CA LEU A 481 8.01 -18.36 -1.97
C LEU A 481 6.57 -18.88 -2.06
N ALA A 482 6.37 -20.19 -2.20
CA ALA A 482 5.06 -20.80 -2.20
C ALA A 482 4.35 -20.72 -0.84
N ALA A 483 5.08 -20.94 0.26
CA ALA A 483 4.55 -20.78 1.62
C ALA A 483 4.16 -19.33 1.94
N ASN A 484 4.93 -18.37 1.44
CA ASN A 484 4.78 -16.93 1.66
C ASN A 484 3.83 -16.24 0.65
N ARG A 485 2.95 -16.98 -0.03
CA ARG A 485 1.91 -16.39 -0.90
C ARG A 485 0.52 -17.01 -0.71
N ARG A 486 -0.50 -16.21 -1.02
CA ARG A 486 -1.89 -16.63 -1.23
C ARG A 486 -2.28 -16.32 -2.67
N ASP A 487 -2.45 -17.38 -3.46
CA ASP A 487 -2.67 -17.25 -4.90
C ASP A 487 -4.13 -16.90 -5.19
N GLN A 488 -4.37 -15.66 -5.59
CA GLN A 488 -5.72 -15.18 -5.88
C GLN A 488 -6.42 -15.91 -7.03
N ASN A 489 -5.71 -16.58 -7.93
CA ASN A 489 -6.35 -17.42 -8.95
C ASN A 489 -7.04 -18.62 -8.30
N THR A 490 -6.38 -19.21 -7.32
CA THR A 490 -6.89 -20.36 -6.57
C THR A 490 -7.93 -19.89 -5.56
N ASP A 491 -7.62 -18.86 -4.78
CA ASP A 491 -8.53 -18.41 -3.72
C ASP A 491 -9.88 -17.91 -4.29
N ASN A 492 -9.89 -17.13 -5.38
CA ASN A 492 -11.15 -16.65 -5.96
C ASN A 492 -11.96 -17.76 -6.64
N ARG A 493 -11.29 -18.81 -7.14
CA ARG A 493 -11.96 -19.98 -7.74
C ARG A 493 -12.62 -20.84 -6.66
N ASP A 494 -11.87 -21.10 -5.59
CA ASP A 494 -12.24 -22.06 -4.56
C ASP A 494 -13.25 -21.46 -3.55
N ASN A 495 -13.19 -20.14 -3.31
CA ASN A 495 -14.16 -19.41 -2.49
C ASN A 495 -15.27 -18.83 -3.38
N LYS A 496 -16.53 -19.10 -3.03
CA LYS A 496 -17.71 -18.80 -3.85
C LYS A 496 -18.64 -17.77 -3.23
N PHE A 497 -18.64 -17.63 -1.92
CA PHE A 497 -19.62 -16.83 -1.18
C PHE A 497 -18.96 -15.80 -0.30
N ARG A 498 -19.63 -14.68 -0.04
CA ARG A 498 -19.07 -13.59 0.78
C ARG A 498 -18.80 -13.96 2.23
N ASP A 499 -19.51 -14.96 2.75
CA ASP A 499 -19.29 -15.53 4.09
C ASP A 499 -18.16 -16.57 4.14
N ASP A 500 -17.54 -16.91 3.01
CA ASP A 500 -16.32 -17.69 3.01
C ASP A 500 -15.20 -16.90 3.71
N PRO A 501 -14.36 -17.53 4.57
CA PRO A 501 -13.34 -16.82 5.34
C PRO A 501 -12.43 -15.92 4.51
N TYR A 502 -12.12 -16.34 3.27
CA TYR A 502 -11.31 -15.56 2.34
C TYR A 502 -11.93 -14.21 1.99
N TYR A 503 -13.22 -14.17 1.63
CA TYR A 503 -13.91 -12.92 1.27
C TYR A 503 -14.31 -12.13 2.51
N ALA A 504 -14.80 -12.80 3.56
CA ALA A 504 -15.20 -12.16 4.80
C ALA A 504 -14.05 -11.37 5.46
N SER A 505 -12.80 -11.84 5.32
CA SER A 505 -11.61 -11.14 5.82
C SER A 505 -11.31 -9.80 5.12
N LYS A 506 -11.95 -9.54 3.97
CA LYS A 506 -11.71 -8.38 3.11
C LYS A 506 -12.78 -7.29 3.23
N GLU A 507 -13.84 -7.57 3.98
CA GLU A 507 -14.97 -6.67 4.20
C GLU A 507 -14.60 -5.57 5.21
N TYR A 508 -15.20 -4.40 5.01
CA TYR A 508 -15.06 -3.20 5.83
C TYR A 508 -16.31 -2.33 5.66
N ASP A 509 -16.57 -1.45 6.62
CA ASP A 509 -17.69 -0.51 6.50
C ASP A 509 -17.22 0.79 5.85
N MET A 510 -17.78 1.10 4.66
CA MET A 510 -17.53 2.39 3.99
C MET A 510 -18.05 3.56 4.82
N GLY A 511 -19.05 3.34 5.68
CA GLY A 511 -19.59 4.34 6.60
C GLY A 511 -18.56 4.90 7.57
N ASP A 512 -17.47 4.16 7.82
CA ASP A 512 -16.38 4.60 8.70
C ASP A 512 -15.40 5.59 8.03
N ILE A 513 -15.54 5.84 6.73
CA ILE A 513 -14.71 6.79 6.00
C ILE A 513 -15.23 8.20 6.25
N GLU A 514 -14.61 8.93 7.18
CA GLU A 514 -15.03 10.27 7.61
C GLU A 514 -14.25 11.42 6.94
N VAL A 515 -13.04 11.14 6.45
CA VAL A 515 -12.18 12.14 5.82
C VAL A 515 -12.79 12.65 4.50
N PRO A 516 -12.50 13.90 4.10
CA PRO A 516 -12.86 14.42 2.78
C PRO A 516 -12.50 13.45 1.65
N LEU A 517 -13.42 13.30 0.70
CA LEU A 517 -13.34 12.28 -0.34
C LEU A 517 -13.65 12.88 -1.73
N LEU A 518 -12.78 12.64 -2.70
CA LEU A 518 -13.05 12.85 -4.13
C LEU A 518 -13.01 11.50 -4.87
N SER A 519 -14.17 10.88 -5.08
CA SER A 519 -14.29 9.65 -5.87
C SER A 519 -14.32 10.00 -7.36
N VAL A 520 -13.36 9.46 -8.13
CA VAL A 520 -13.33 9.67 -9.58
C VAL A 520 -13.63 8.36 -10.30
N GLY A 521 -14.81 8.24 -10.90
CA GLY A 521 -15.22 7.08 -11.68
C GLY A 521 -15.09 7.33 -13.19
N ASN A 522 -15.01 6.26 -13.98
CA ASN A 522 -14.90 6.35 -15.43
C ASN A 522 -16.02 5.55 -16.10
N TRP A 523 -16.76 6.19 -17.02
CA TRP A 523 -17.87 5.56 -17.74
C TRP A 523 -17.44 4.36 -18.59
N GLY A 524 -16.17 4.30 -18.98
CA GLY A 524 -15.56 3.17 -19.69
C GLY A 524 -15.20 1.97 -18.81
N GLY A 525 -15.14 2.16 -17.49
CA GLY A 525 -14.74 1.15 -16.50
C GLY A 525 -15.81 0.10 -16.20
N ILE A 526 -16.59 -0.32 -17.20
CA ILE A 526 -17.84 -1.10 -17.08
C ILE A 526 -17.65 -2.56 -16.60
N LEU A 527 -16.43 -2.97 -16.24
CA LEU A 527 -16.05 -4.34 -15.89
C LEU A 527 -15.18 -4.46 -14.63
N LEU A 528 -14.84 -3.34 -13.99
CA LEU A 528 -14.07 -3.37 -12.75
C LEU A 528 -14.42 -2.22 -11.78
N HIS A 529 -14.03 -0.99 -12.09
CA HIS A 529 -14.00 0.08 -11.09
C HIS A 529 -15.25 0.96 -11.01
N LEU A 530 -16.01 1.07 -12.10
CA LEU A 530 -17.13 2.02 -12.23
C LEU A 530 -18.16 1.89 -11.09
N ARG A 531 -18.59 0.66 -10.82
CA ARG A 531 -19.52 0.36 -9.71
C ARG A 531 -18.93 0.76 -8.36
N GLY A 532 -17.67 0.42 -8.11
CA GLY A 532 -16.98 0.66 -6.85
C GLY A 532 -16.83 2.14 -6.49
N ASN A 533 -16.52 3.00 -7.46
CA ASN A 533 -16.43 4.44 -7.23
C ASN A 533 -17.77 5.07 -6.83
N ILE A 534 -18.85 4.64 -7.49
CA ILE A 534 -20.20 5.14 -7.24
C ILE A 534 -20.72 4.66 -5.88
N GLU A 535 -20.60 3.36 -5.60
CA GLU A 535 -21.01 2.79 -4.31
C GLU A 535 -20.15 3.32 -3.15
N GLY A 536 -18.84 3.48 -3.36
CA GLY A 536 -17.93 4.09 -2.38
C GLY A 536 -18.34 5.51 -2.02
N TYR A 537 -18.66 6.34 -3.03
CA TYR A 537 -19.20 7.69 -2.80
C TYR A 537 -20.55 7.65 -2.05
N LEU A 538 -21.48 6.80 -2.47
CA LEU A 538 -22.82 6.71 -1.87
C LEU A 538 -22.74 6.36 -0.38
N HIS A 539 -21.91 5.37 -0.02
CA HIS A 539 -21.89 4.78 1.32
C HIS A 539 -20.79 5.33 2.23
N ALA A 540 -19.84 6.14 1.74
CA ALA A 540 -18.87 6.80 2.59
C ALA A 540 -19.55 7.73 3.62
N GLY A 541 -19.10 7.67 4.88
CA GLY A 541 -19.61 8.50 5.99
C GLY A 541 -19.22 9.99 5.92
N SER A 542 -18.27 10.32 5.05
CA SER A 542 -17.70 11.65 4.87
C SER A 542 -18.76 12.71 4.60
N LYS A 543 -18.62 13.86 5.26
CA LYS A 543 -19.51 15.03 5.08
C LYS A 543 -19.11 15.88 3.87
N LEU A 544 -17.87 15.77 3.43
CA LEU A 544 -17.31 16.48 2.28
C LEU A 544 -16.89 15.43 1.26
N LYS A 545 -17.86 14.94 0.50
CA LYS A 545 -17.66 13.91 -0.52
C LYS A 545 -18.13 14.37 -1.89
N TYR A 546 -17.34 14.07 -2.89
CA TYR A 546 -17.54 14.48 -4.27
C TYR A 546 -17.40 13.29 -5.21
N LEU A 547 -18.28 13.19 -6.19
CA LEU A 547 -18.26 12.22 -7.27
C LEU A 547 -17.94 12.93 -8.58
N ARG A 548 -16.89 12.50 -9.26
CA ARG A 548 -16.53 13.01 -10.58
C ARG A 548 -16.51 11.85 -11.57
N MET A 549 -17.28 11.96 -12.65
CA MET A 549 -17.28 10.98 -13.72
C MET A 549 -16.49 11.51 -14.92
N VAL A 550 -15.57 10.68 -15.41
CA VAL A 550 -14.70 10.96 -16.57
C VAL A 550 -14.89 9.92 -17.68
N THR A 551 -14.21 10.15 -18.80
CA THR A 551 -14.07 9.22 -19.93
C THR A 551 -12.59 9.09 -20.29
N GLY A 552 -12.27 8.10 -21.13
CA GLY A 552 -10.91 7.84 -21.61
C GLY A 552 -10.35 6.52 -21.08
N ARG A 553 -9.14 6.19 -21.52
CA ARG A 553 -8.41 5.00 -21.08
C ARG A 553 -8.14 5.09 -19.57
N HIS A 554 -8.03 3.96 -18.88
CA HIS A 554 -7.94 3.92 -17.41
C HIS A 554 -6.80 4.75 -16.77
N ASP A 555 -5.67 4.85 -17.47
CA ASP A 555 -4.41 5.42 -16.99
C ASP A 555 -4.25 6.91 -17.32
N LEU A 556 -4.62 7.34 -18.53
CA LEU A 556 -4.27 8.68 -19.03
C LEU A 556 -5.02 9.85 -18.37
N PRO A 557 -6.35 9.80 -18.12
CA PRO A 557 -7.11 10.88 -17.52
C PRO A 557 -6.58 11.32 -16.16
N PHE A 558 -6.01 10.41 -15.37
CA PHE A 558 -5.37 10.73 -14.11
C PHE A 558 -4.21 11.75 -14.27
N TYR A 559 -3.54 11.74 -15.42
CA TYR A 559 -2.41 12.61 -15.72
C TYR A 559 -2.78 13.84 -16.57
N TYR A 560 -4.03 13.95 -17.06
CA TYR A 560 -4.48 15.13 -17.81
C TYR A 560 -4.38 16.40 -16.99
N LYS A 561 -3.95 17.49 -17.60
CA LYS A 561 -3.59 18.73 -16.88
C LYS A 561 -4.76 19.28 -16.08
N GLU A 562 -5.94 19.29 -16.68
CA GLU A 562 -7.21 19.69 -16.08
C GLU A 562 -7.64 18.79 -14.92
N GLU A 563 -7.32 17.50 -14.99
CA GLU A 563 -7.69 16.51 -13.98
C GLU A 563 -6.71 16.51 -12.80
N VAL A 564 -5.41 16.64 -13.08
CA VAL A 564 -4.39 16.87 -12.05
C VAL A 564 -4.66 18.17 -11.30
N GLU A 565 -5.16 19.22 -11.97
CA GLU A 565 -5.57 20.45 -11.30
C GLU A 565 -6.74 20.25 -10.34
N VAL A 566 -7.73 19.43 -10.71
CA VAL A 566 -8.84 19.06 -9.81
C VAL A 566 -8.30 18.32 -8.60
N GLN A 567 -7.47 17.29 -8.79
CA GLN A 567 -6.82 16.54 -7.71
C GLN A 567 -6.05 17.49 -6.77
N ARG A 568 -5.21 18.36 -7.34
CA ARG A 568 -4.38 19.31 -6.60
C ARG A 568 -5.23 20.31 -5.83
N SER A 569 -6.28 20.86 -6.44
CA SER A 569 -7.15 21.84 -5.78
C SER A 569 -7.90 21.26 -4.59
N PHE A 570 -8.35 20.01 -4.70
CA PHE A 570 -8.99 19.28 -3.62
C PHE A 570 -7.99 18.99 -2.49
N LEU A 571 -6.81 18.46 -2.83
CA LEU A 571 -5.78 18.15 -1.85
C LEU A 571 -5.25 19.41 -1.15
N ASP A 572 -5.03 20.52 -1.88
CA ASP A 572 -4.56 21.78 -1.30
C ASP A 572 -5.53 22.30 -0.23
N ALA A 573 -6.84 22.19 -0.46
CA ALA A 573 -7.86 22.61 0.50
C ALA A 573 -7.72 21.90 1.86
N PHE A 574 -7.52 20.58 1.85
CA PHE A 574 -7.51 19.78 3.08
C PHE A 574 -6.12 19.60 3.70
N LEU A 575 -5.09 19.47 2.86
CA LEU A 575 -3.72 19.18 3.28
C LEU A 575 -2.88 20.43 3.53
N LYS A 576 -3.18 21.55 2.84
CA LYS A 576 -2.49 22.84 3.05
C LYS A 576 -3.38 23.90 3.71
N GLY A 577 -4.70 23.74 3.64
CA GLY A 577 -5.64 24.80 4.02
C GLY A 577 -5.80 25.88 2.96
N GLU A 578 -5.38 25.59 1.72
CA GLU A 578 -5.43 26.51 0.57
C GLU A 578 -6.64 26.18 -0.31
N ASP A 579 -7.83 26.58 0.16
CA ASP A 579 -9.08 26.23 -0.52
C ASP A 579 -9.49 27.27 -1.58
N ARG A 580 -8.92 27.14 -2.79
CA ARG A 580 -9.18 28.07 -3.91
C ARG A 580 -10.54 27.88 -4.61
N VAL A 581 -11.18 26.72 -4.44
CA VAL A 581 -12.45 26.37 -5.12
C VAL A 581 -13.63 26.40 -4.14
N GLY A 582 -13.37 26.14 -2.86
CA GLY A 582 -14.39 25.99 -1.82
C GLY A 582 -14.71 24.54 -1.48
N TRP A 583 -13.77 23.61 -1.64
CA TRP A 583 -13.95 22.19 -1.29
C TRP A 583 -14.27 21.96 0.19
N SER A 584 -13.75 22.81 1.06
CA SER A 584 -13.97 22.74 2.51
C SER A 584 -15.27 23.43 2.96
N GLU A 585 -15.94 24.15 2.06
CA GLU A 585 -17.19 24.86 2.31
C GLU A 585 -18.40 24.03 1.84
N PRO A 586 -19.26 23.52 2.75
CA PRO A 586 -20.43 22.76 2.37
C PRO A 586 -21.34 23.52 1.40
N GLY A 587 -21.67 22.89 0.27
CA GLY A 587 -22.56 23.45 -0.76
C GLY A 587 -21.88 24.45 -1.72
N LYS A 588 -20.59 24.74 -1.55
CA LYS A 588 -19.86 25.65 -2.45
C LYS A 588 -19.43 24.98 -3.76
N VAL A 589 -19.03 23.71 -3.68
CA VAL A 589 -18.75 22.85 -4.84
C VAL A 589 -19.87 21.84 -5.01
N SER A 590 -20.34 21.66 -6.23
CA SER A 590 -21.35 20.64 -6.57
C SER A 590 -20.83 19.24 -6.22
N PRO A 591 -21.56 18.45 -5.41
CA PRO A 591 -21.14 17.10 -5.01
C PRO A 591 -20.96 16.12 -6.17
N VAL A 592 -21.58 16.37 -7.33
CA VAL A 592 -21.53 15.46 -8.48
C VAL A 592 -21.20 16.23 -9.75
N THR A 593 -20.17 15.79 -10.47
CA THR A 593 -19.77 16.31 -11.78
C THR A 593 -19.68 15.19 -12.80
N LEU A 594 -20.41 15.31 -13.90
CA LEU A 594 -20.55 14.25 -14.90
C LEU A 594 -20.03 14.70 -16.25
N VAL A 595 -19.37 13.80 -16.99
CA VAL A 595 -19.23 13.89 -18.45
C VAL A 595 -20.46 13.27 -19.11
N LEU A 596 -21.06 13.98 -20.06
CA LEU A 596 -22.23 13.56 -20.83
C LEU A 596 -21.79 13.00 -22.20
N ARG A 597 -21.88 11.69 -22.38
CA ARG A 597 -21.54 11.00 -23.64
C ARG A 597 -22.62 11.26 -24.69
N LYS A 598 -22.46 12.38 -25.42
CA LYS A 598 -23.35 12.86 -26.49
C LYS A 598 -22.64 12.80 -27.84
N GLY A 599 -23.29 12.19 -28.83
CA GLY A 599 -22.72 11.99 -30.16
C GLY A 599 -21.68 10.88 -30.22
N ASP A 600 -21.06 10.73 -31.39
CA ASP A 600 -20.02 9.73 -31.66
C ASP A 600 -18.62 10.38 -31.67
N ALA A 601 -17.92 10.28 -30.54
CA ALA A 601 -16.52 10.70 -30.43
C ALA A 601 -15.54 9.61 -30.90
N GLY A 602 -16.03 8.43 -31.29
CA GLY A 602 -15.23 7.21 -31.39
C GLY A 602 -14.76 6.70 -30.02
N PHE A 603 -13.74 5.87 -30.03
CA PHE A 603 -13.10 5.31 -28.84
C PHE A 603 -11.57 5.49 -28.92
N ASN A 604 -10.93 5.58 -27.76
CA ASN A 604 -9.50 5.82 -27.59
C ASN A 604 -8.99 7.08 -28.31
N ASP A 605 -9.81 8.13 -28.35
CA ASP A 605 -9.52 9.43 -28.98
C ASP A 605 -9.72 10.55 -27.95
N ALA A 606 -8.69 10.81 -27.16
CA ALA A 606 -8.75 11.76 -26.04
C ALA A 606 -9.13 13.19 -26.49
N GLU A 607 -8.73 13.62 -27.70
CA GLU A 607 -9.04 14.96 -28.20
C GLU A 607 -10.53 15.10 -28.56
N LYS A 608 -11.14 14.05 -29.13
CA LYS A 608 -12.59 14.08 -29.38
C LYS A 608 -13.39 13.95 -28.09
N GLU A 609 -12.99 13.07 -27.18
CA GLU A 609 -13.69 12.84 -25.91
C GLU A 609 -13.71 14.07 -25.00
N LYS A 610 -12.68 14.94 -25.06
CA LYS A 610 -12.68 16.24 -24.36
C LYS A 610 -13.86 17.14 -24.71
N ASN A 611 -14.48 16.95 -25.88
CA ASN A 611 -15.62 17.76 -26.32
C ASN A 611 -16.95 17.28 -25.73
N PHE A 612 -16.97 16.16 -25.00
CA PHE A 612 -18.18 15.75 -24.30
C PHE A 612 -18.60 16.83 -23.27
N PRO A 613 -19.89 17.26 -23.28
CA PRO A 613 -20.37 18.24 -22.33
C PRO A 613 -20.19 17.77 -20.89
N ARG A 614 -19.91 18.70 -19.98
CA ARG A 614 -19.92 18.43 -18.53
C ARG A 614 -21.16 19.02 -17.88
N ARG A 615 -21.65 18.37 -16.83
CA ARG A 615 -22.76 18.86 -16.02
C ARG A 615 -22.55 18.62 -14.54
N GLU A 616 -22.93 19.60 -13.74
CA GLU A 616 -22.95 19.52 -12.29
C GLU A 616 -24.35 19.18 -11.75
N GLU A 617 -24.39 18.38 -10.69
CA GLU A 617 -25.59 17.98 -9.96
C GLU A 617 -25.35 18.00 -8.45
N GLN A 618 -26.43 18.16 -7.69
CA GLN A 618 -26.38 18.27 -6.24
C GLN A 618 -26.42 16.91 -5.52
N GLU A 619 -26.83 15.85 -6.21
CA GLU A 619 -26.97 14.52 -5.64
C GLU A 619 -26.83 13.41 -6.68
N TRP A 620 -26.49 12.22 -6.20
CA TRP A 620 -26.49 10.96 -6.96
C TRP A 620 -27.29 9.90 -6.20
N PRO A 621 -28.22 9.16 -6.85
CA PRO A 621 -28.73 9.40 -8.19
C PRO A 621 -29.31 10.81 -8.35
N ILE A 622 -29.46 11.27 -9.60
CA ILE A 622 -29.91 12.64 -9.88
C ILE A 622 -31.37 12.79 -9.40
N ALA A 623 -31.68 13.86 -8.66
CA ALA A 623 -33.00 14.13 -8.06
C ALA A 623 -34.20 13.87 -8.97
N ARG A 624 -34.06 14.35 -10.21
CA ARG A 624 -35.11 14.34 -11.24
C ARG A 624 -35.13 13.06 -12.07
N THR A 625 -34.33 12.05 -11.74
CA THR A 625 -34.31 10.78 -12.48
C THR A 625 -35.71 10.15 -12.49
N GLN A 626 -36.20 9.86 -13.68
CA GLN A 626 -37.41 9.08 -13.92
C GLN A 626 -36.99 7.66 -14.31
N TYR A 627 -37.20 6.71 -13.41
CA TYR A 627 -36.96 5.31 -13.66
C TYR A 627 -38.10 4.74 -14.52
N THR A 628 -37.87 4.69 -15.83
CA THR A 628 -38.88 4.30 -16.83
C THR A 628 -38.67 2.86 -17.25
N GLN A 629 -39.71 2.04 -17.17
CA GLN A 629 -39.67 0.67 -17.65
C GLN A 629 -39.82 0.63 -19.17
N PHE A 630 -38.88 -0.02 -19.84
CA PHE A 630 -38.97 -0.41 -21.23
C PHE A 630 -39.22 -1.91 -21.29
N HIS A 631 -40.41 -2.32 -21.69
CA HIS A 631 -40.85 -3.69 -21.76
C HIS A 631 -40.27 -4.42 -22.97
N LEU A 632 -39.78 -5.63 -22.74
CA LEU A 632 -39.37 -6.56 -23.78
C LEU A 632 -40.61 -7.23 -24.37
N THR A 633 -40.66 -7.38 -25.69
CA THR A 633 -41.77 -8.04 -26.38
C THR A 633 -41.34 -9.33 -27.08
N PRO A 634 -42.26 -10.30 -27.31
CA PRO A 634 -41.94 -11.56 -27.99
C PRO A 634 -41.40 -11.39 -29.43
N ASP A 635 -41.69 -10.25 -30.07
CA ASP A 635 -41.21 -9.86 -31.40
C ASP A 635 -39.91 -9.05 -31.37
N LEU A 636 -39.15 -9.12 -30.27
CA LEU A 636 -37.82 -8.51 -30.10
C LEU A 636 -37.83 -6.97 -30.01
N GLY A 637 -38.95 -6.38 -29.59
CA GLY A 637 -39.07 -4.96 -29.28
C GLY A 637 -38.69 -4.62 -27.84
N LEU A 638 -38.26 -3.37 -27.62
CA LEU A 638 -38.01 -2.76 -26.31
C LEU A 638 -38.77 -1.43 -26.23
N THR A 639 -39.95 -1.40 -25.59
CA THR A 639 -40.87 -0.26 -25.69
C THR A 639 -41.28 0.29 -24.31
N PRO A 640 -41.43 1.61 -24.12
CA PRO A 640 -41.96 2.16 -22.87
C PRO A 640 -43.45 1.85 -22.67
N ASP A 641 -44.16 1.43 -23.72
CA ASP A 641 -45.56 1.04 -23.62
C ASP A 641 -45.67 -0.30 -22.87
N ALA A 642 -46.52 -0.34 -21.85
CA ALA A 642 -46.89 -1.57 -21.17
C ALA A 642 -47.75 -2.45 -22.11
N ALA A 643 -47.11 -3.08 -23.12
CA ALA A 643 -47.74 -3.97 -24.09
C ALA A 643 -48.38 -5.24 -23.47
N HIS A 644 -48.37 -5.34 -22.13
CA HIS A 644 -48.88 -6.47 -21.38
C HIS A 644 -50.40 -6.58 -21.30
N GLU A 645 -51.16 -5.50 -21.50
CA GLU A 645 -52.63 -5.61 -21.50
C GLU A 645 -53.17 -6.39 -22.72
N SER A 646 -52.34 -6.66 -23.75
CA SER A 646 -52.79 -7.27 -25.00
C SER A 646 -52.31 -8.72 -25.25
N LEU A 647 -51.37 -9.26 -24.46
CA LEU A 647 -50.90 -10.65 -24.65
C LEU A 647 -51.81 -11.65 -23.92
N SER A 648 -52.77 -12.23 -24.63
CA SER A 648 -53.61 -13.34 -24.14
C SER A 648 -52.87 -14.67 -24.07
N ASP A 649 -51.85 -14.87 -24.91
CA ASP A 649 -51.16 -16.15 -25.09
C ASP A 649 -49.76 -16.13 -24.47
N ARG A 650 -49.32 -17.30 -23.96
CA ARG A 650 -47.94 -17.49 -23.48
C ARG A 650 -47.00 -17.64 -24.67
N ALA A 651 -45.87 -16.92 -24.63
CA ALA A 651 -44.78 -17.07 -25.60
C ALA A 651 -43.44 -17.23 -24.89
N LYS A 652 -42.43 -17.75 -25.58
CA LYS A 652 -41.06 -17.79 -25.07
C LYS A 652 -40.03 -17.57 -26.17
N LEU A 653 -38.97 -16.86 -25.85
CA LEU A 653 -37.76 -16.74 -26.68
C LEU A 653 -36.67 -17.61 -26.08
N SER A 654 -35.86 -18.26 -26.92
CA SER A 654 -34.90 -19.28 -26.48
C SER A 654 -33.52 -19.02 -27.06
N TYR A 655 -32.48 -19.28 -26.26
CA TYR A 655 -31.08 -19.17 -26.67
C TYR A 655 -30.25 -20.26 -25.99
N ARG A 656 -29.16 -20.65 -26.66
CA ARG A 656 -28.31 -21.76 -26.20
C ARG A 656 -27.42 -21.35 -25.03
N ALA A 657 -27.17 -22.29 -24.14
CA ALA A 657 -26.09 -22.25 -23.17
C ALA A 657 -25.21 -23.50 -23.37
N LEU A 658 -23.89 -23.45 -23.18
CA LEU A 658 -23.09 -22.35 -22.64
C LEU A 658 -22.54 -21.43 -23.75
N GLY A 659 -22.60 -20.12 -23.56
CA GLY A 659 -22.03 -19.13 -24.48
C GLY A 659 -20.62 -18.69 -24.07
N SER A 660 -19.85 -18.16 -25.02
CA SER A 660 -18.53 -17.56 -24.79
C SER A 660 -18.35 -16.30 -25.65
N LEU A 661 -17.26 -15.55 -25.45
CA LEU A 661 -16.96 -14.36 -26.26
C LEU A 661 -16.84 -14.67 -27.76
N ASP A 662 -16.30 -15.85 -28.10
CA ASP A 662 -16.11 -16.31 -29.49
C ASP A 662 -17.33 -17.06 -30.06
N ASP A 663 -18.25 -17.51 -29.19
CA ASP A 663 -19.50 -18.19 -29.55
C ASP A 663 -20.67 -17.62 -28.75
N GLN A 664 -21.05 -16.38 -29.09
CA GLN A 664 -22.08 -15.62 -28.38
C GLN A 664 -23.47 -16.18 -28.70
N LYS A 665 -24.26 -16.45 -27.66
CA LYS A 665 -25.64 -16.94 -27.78
C LYS A 665 -26.59 -15.89 -27.22
N VAL A 666 -27.08 -15.01 -28.10
CA VAL A 666 -27.75 -13.77 -27.70
C VAL A 666 -29.20 -13.72 -28.16
N VAL A 667 -30.01 -12.97 -27.40
CA VAL A 667 -31.31 -12.43 -27.82
C VAL A 667 -31.23 -10.91 -27.64
N GLN A 668 -31.62 -10.16 -28.66
CA GLN A 668 -31.54 -8.69 -28.65
C GLN A 668 -32.92 -8.08 -28.79
N PHE A 669 -33.20 -7.09 -27.95
CA PHE A 669 -34.43 -6.31 -27.93
C PHE A 669 -34.09 -4.86 -28.26
N VAL A 670 -34.81 -4.26 -29.20
CA VAL A 670 -34.44 -2.97 -29.79
C VAL A 670 -35.54 -1.94 -29.57
N THR A 671 -35.17 -0.73 -29.15
CA THR A 671 -36.14 0.36 -29.08
C THR A 671 -36.55 0.83 -30.47
N PRO A 672 -37.75 1.41 -30.63
CA PRO A 672 -37.99 2.35 -31.72
C PRO A 672 -36.90 3.45 -31.73
N PRO A 673 -36.64 4.10 -32.88
CA PRO A 673 -35.86 5.32 -32.90
C PRO A 673 -36.43 6.33 -31.91
N PHE A 674 -35.58 6.92 -31.06
CA PHE A 674 -36.01 7.94 -30.12
C PHE A 674 -36.51 9.18 -30.88
N GLU A 675 -37.70 9.66 -30.53
CA GLU A 675 -38.34 10.79 -31.23
C GLU A 675 -37.69 12.14 -30.92
N ALA A 676 -37.02 12.22 -29.76
CA ALA A 676 -36.31 13.39 -29.28
C ALA A 676 -35.04 12.97 -28.53
N GLU A 677 -34.10 13.91 -28.38
CA GLU A 677 -32.91 13.71 -27.57
C GLU A 677 -33.29 13.29 -26.15
N THR A 678 -32.80 12.13 -25.72
CA THR A 678 -33.14 11.53 -24.43
C THR A 678 -31.88 11.15 -23.69
N GLU A 679 -31.75 11.66 -22.46
CA GLU A 679 -30.63 11.31 -21.60
C GLU A 679 -30.97 10.15 -20.70
N VAL A 680 -30.08 9.15 -20.68
CA VAL A 680 -30.10 8.02 -19.75
C VAL A 680 -28.88 8.14 -18.85
N THR A 681 -29.06 8.50 -17.58
CA THR A 681 -27.97 8.66 -16.61
C THR A 681 -28.36 8.11 -15.24
N GLY A 682 -27.65 7.09 -14.77
CA GLY A 682 -27.89 6.48 -13.47
C GLY A 682 -27.74 4.96 -13.47
N HIS A 683 -28.33 4.33 -12.47
CA HIS A 683 -28.38 2.87 -12.30
C HIS A 683 -29.44 2.25 -13.22
N VAL A 684 -29.14 1.10 -13.79
CA VAL A 684 -30.03 0.35 -14.70
C VAL A 684 -30.30 -1.02 -14.08
N THR A 685 -31.55 -1.49 -14.17
CA THR A 685 -31.93 -2.84 -13.68
C THR A 685 -32.84 -3.51 -14.70
N ALA A 686 -32.61 -4.79 -14.99
CA ALA A 686 -33.46 -5.59 -15.86
C ALA A 686 -34.25 -6.64 -15.07
N HIS A 687 -35.56 -6.69 -15.24
CA HIS A 687 -36.42 -7.74 -14.70
C HIS A 687 -36.73 -8.76 -15.79
N LEU A 688 -36.38 -10.03 -15.54
CA LEU A 688 -36.51 -11.13 -16.51
C LEU A 688 -37.19 -12.35 -15.87
N ASN A 689 -38.02 -13.04 -16.65
CA ASN A 689 -38.65 -14.33 -16.31
C ASN A 689 -37.96 -15.44 -17.09
N VAL A 690 -37.06 -16.16 -16.44
CA VAL A 690 -36.15 -17.10 -17.10
C VAL A 690 -36.34 -18.54 -16.65
N SER A 691 -36.07 -19.49 -17.54
CA SER A 691 -36.00 -20.92 -17.21
C SER A 691 -34.92 -21.61 -18.06
N VAL A 692 -34.60 -22.85 -17.74
CA VAL A 692 -33.71 -23.68 -18.54
C VAL A 692 -34.32 -25.05 -18.82
N THR A 693 -34.04 -25.59 -20.01
CA THR A 693 -34.30 -26.99 -20.36
C THR A 693 -32.99 -27.70 -20.70
N PRO A 694 -32.80 -28.96 -20.25
CA PRO A 694 -31.63 -29.76 -20.60
C PRO A 694 -31.62 -30.10 -22.09
N ASP A 695 -30.43 -30.43 -22.60
CA ASP A 695 -30.30 -31.06 -23.91
C ASP A 695 -30.82 -32.51 -23.86
N PRO A 696 -31.36 -33.08 -24.96
CA PRO A 696 -31.93 -34.43 -24.97
C PRO A 696 -30.99 -35.54 -24.46
N SER A 697 -29.68 -35.36 -24.61
CA SER A 697 -28.64 -36.29 -24.13
C SER A 697 -27.60 -35.60 -23.25
N GLY A 698 -27.91 -34.41 -22.73
CA GLY A 698 -26.99 -33.61 -21.92
C GLY A 698 -27.23 -33.79 -20.41
N PRO A 699 -26.35 -33.22 -19.58
CA PRO A 699 -26.57 -33.10 -18.14
C PRO A 699 -27.82 -32.26 -17.85
N THR A 700 -28.42 -32.44 -16.68
CA THR A 700 -29.48 -31.54 -16.19
C THR A 700 -28.85 -30.27 -15.64
N PRO A 701 -29.12 -29.09 -16.23
CA PRO A 701 -28.60 -27.82 -15.70
C PRO A 701 -29.07 -27.58 -14.28
N SER A 702 -28.15 -27.11 -13.45
CA SER A 702 -28.42 -26.76 -12.05
C SER A 702 -28.36 -25.25 -11.79
N ASP A 703 -28.09 -24.45 -12.83
CA ASP A 703 -28.06 -23.00 -12.76
C ASP A 703 -28.29 -22.34 -14.12
N ILE A 704 -28.47 -21.01 -14.10
CA ILE A 704 -28.52 -20.15 -15.27
C ILE A 704 -27.59 -18.97 -15.01
N ASP A 705 -26.65 -18.71 -15.91
CA ASP A 705 -25.86 -17.48 -15.90
C ASP A 705 -26.44 -16.52 -16.94
N LEU A 706 -26.78 -15.30 -16.49
CA LEU A 706 -27.29 -14.20 -17.32
C LEU A 706 -26.21 -13.15 -17.48
N PHE A 707 -25.92 -12.83 -18.74
CA PHE A 707 -25.07 -11.71 -19.15
C PHE A 707 -25.97 -10.74 -19.90
N VAL A 708 -26.03 -9.48 -19.45
CA VAL A 708 -26.84 -8.46 -20.11
C VAL A 708 -25.98 -7.29 -20.56
N THR A 709 -26.23 -6.78 -21.75
CA THR A 709 -25.49 -5.65 -22.32
C THR A 709 -26.47 -4.61 -22.85
N LEU A 710 -26.24 -3.35 -22.52
CA LEU A 710 -26.94 -2.22 -23.13
C LEU A 710 -26.02 -1.60 -24.19
N ARG A 711 -26.55 -1.38 -25.40
CA ARG A 711 -25.80 -0.85 -26.55
C ARG A 711 -26.49 0.39 -27.09
N HIS A 712 -25.70 1.30 -27.66
CA HIS A 712 -26.19 2.55 -28.22
C HIS A 712 -25.97 2.57 -29.73
N ILE A 713 -27.07 2.69 -30.48
CA ILE A 713 -27.04 2.80 -31.94
C ILE A 713 -27.34 4.24 -32.31
N GLY A 714 -26.42 4.88 -33.03
CA GLY A 714 -26.59 6.27 -33.47
C GLY A 714 -27.69 6.40 -34.56
N PRO A 715 -28.07 7.64 -34.92
CA PRO A 715 -29.10 7.90 -35.92
C PRO A 715 -28.78 7.35 -37.33
N THR A 716 -27.49 7.08 -37.60
CA THR A 716 -27.01 6.48 -38.84
C THR A 716 -27.19 4.96 -38.89
N GLY A 717 -27.65 4.34 -37.80
CA GLY A 717 -27.80 2.88 -37.67
C GLY A 717 -26.52 2.14 -37.27
N GLN A 718 -25.41 2.85 -37.04
CA GLN A 718 -24.16 2.27 -36.55
C GLN A 718 -24.10 2.28 -35.02
N GLU A 719 -23.47 1.27 -34.43
CA GLU A 719 -23.20 1.26 -33.00
C GLU A 719 -22.12 2.27 -32.64
N ILE A 720 -22.40 3.04 -31.59
CA ILE A 720 -21.45 3.98 -31.00
C ILE A 720 -20.73 3.26 -29.86
N TYR A 721 -19.42 3.10 -30.02
CA TYR A 721 -18.54 2.54 -29.00
C TYR A 721 -17.96 3.63 -28.12
N TYR A 722 -17.62 3.24 -26.90
CA TYR A 722 -16.93 4.09 -25.94
C TYR A 722 -15.56 3.53 -25.61
N THR A 723 -14.69 4.38 -25.06
CA THR A 723 -13.37 3.95 -24.60
C THR A 723 -13.49 3.10 -23.33
N GLY A 724 -13.08 1.85 -23.42
CA GLY A 724 -12.96 0.92 -22.30
C GLY A 724 -11.66 1.10 -21.52
N THR A 725 -11.51 0.30 -20.46
CA THR A 725 -10.35 0.34 -19.55
C THR A 725 -9.00 0.30 -20.28
N ALA A 726 -8.86 -0.54 -21.32
CA ALA A 726 -7.59 -0.69 -22.05
C ALA A 726 -7.51 0.19 -23.31
N GLY A 727 -8.47 1.08 -23.53
CA GLY A 727 -8.61 1.83 -24.79
C GLY A 727 -9.34 1.02 -25.87
N ASP A 728 -9.95 -0.11 -25.47
CA ASP A 728 -10.74 -0.97 -26.33
C ASP A 728 -12.17 -0.43 -26.54
N PRO A 729 -12.83 -0.75 -27.66
CA PRO A 729 -14.21 -0.34 -27.89
C PRO A 729 -15.16 -1.16 -27.02
N VAL A 730 -15.91 -0.48 -26.13
CA VAL A 730 -16.89 -1.11 -25.26
C VAL A 730 -18.32 -0.61 -25.54
N PRO A 731 -19.35 -1.43 -25.26
CA PRO A 731 -20.75 -1.00 -25.32
C PRO A 731 -21.06 -0.02 -24.18
N LEU A 732 -22.32 0.38 -24.05
CA LEU A 732 -22.73 1.42 -23.11
C LEU A 732 -22.54 1.03 -21.64
N THR A 733 -22.94 -0.18 -21.28
CA THR A 733 -22.76 -0.79 -19.95
C THR A 733 -23.16 -2.28 -19.96
N LYS A 734 -22.83 -3.02 -18.90
CA LYS A 734 -23.07 -4.46 -18.74
C LYS A 734 -23.60 -4.81 -17.34
N GLY A 735 -24.20 -5.99 -17.23
CA GLY A 735 -24.72 -6.56 -15.99
C GLY A 735 -24.67 -8.09 -15.99
N TRP A 736 -24.71 -8.67 -14.79
CA TRP A 736 -24.53 -10.10 -14.59
C TRP A 736 -25.41 -10.63 -13.47
N LEU A 737 -25.88 -11.87 -13.61
CA LEU A 737 -26.52 -12.59 -12.52
C LEU A 737 -26.40 -14.10 -12.72
N ARG A 738 -25.94 -14.79 -11.67
CA ARG A 738 -26.17 -16.22 -11.49
C ARG A 738 -27.52 -16.43 -10.82
N VAL A 739 -28.44 -17.13 -11.50
CA VAL A 739 -29.85 -17.24 -11.07
C VAL A 739 -29.99 -17.99 -9.75
N SER A 740 -29.11 -18.93 -9.41
CA SER A 740 -29.12 -19.54 -8.07
C SER A 740 -28.85 -18.53 -6.94
N LEU A 741 -28.25 -17.38 -7.23
CA LEU A 741 -27.98 -16.29 -6.31
C LEU A 741 -28.98 -15.11 -6.47
N ARG A 742 -30.16 -15.38 -7.04
CA ARG A 742 -31.19 -14.35 -7.31
C ARG A 742 -31.79 -13.67 -6.08
N LYS A 743 -31.66 -14.25 -4.88
CA LYS A 743 -32.30 -13.77 -3.65
C LYS A 743 -31.89 -12.33 -3.32
N ILE A 744 -32.88 -11.42 -3.28
CA ILE A 744 -32.70 -10.02 -2.90
C ILE A 744 -32.98 -9.88 -1.41
N ASN A 745 -32.10 -9.17 -0.71
CA ASN A 745 -32.33 -8.76 0.67
C ASN A 745 -33.02 -7.40 0.69
N LYS A 746 -34.36 -7.42 0.75
CA LYS A 746 -35.18 -6.20 0.73
C LYS A 746 -35.04 -5.34 1.99
N GLU A 747 -34.62 -5.95 3.09
CA GLU A 747 -34.42 -5.28 4.38
C GLU A 747 -33.04 -4.63 4.49
N HIS A 748 -32.12 -4.90 3.55
CA HIS A 748 -30.79 -4.32 3.57
C HIS A 748 -30.85 -2.81 3.32
N ALA A 749 -30.15 -2.00 4.13
CA ALA A 749 -30.19 -0.54 4.04
C ALA A 749 -29.77 0.02 2.67
N LYS A 750 -28.92 -0.72 1.94
CA LYS A 750 -28.45 -0.38 0.59
C LYS A 750 -29.41 -0.81 -0.53
N HIS A 751 -30.47 -1.56 -0.24
CA HIS A 751 -31.41 -1.99 -1.28
C HIS A 751 -32.22 -0.83 -1.83
N ARG A 752 -32.32 -0.76 -3.16
CA ARG A 752 -33.23 0.12 -3.89
C ARG A 752 -33.87 -0.68 -5.02
N GLU A 753 -35.06 -0.28 -5.48
CA GLU A 753 -35.71 -0.92 -6.64
C GLU A 753 -34.84 -0.85 -7.90
N TRP A 754 -34.08 0.24 -8.06
CA TRP A 754 -33.15 0.45 -9.17
C TRP A 754 -31.73 -0.09 -8.92
N LEU A 755 -31.47 -0.67 -7.74
CA LEU A 755 -30.21 -1.31 -7.37
C LEU A 755 -30.49 -2.43 -6.35
N PRO A 756 -30.88 -3.63 -6.83
CA PRO A 756 -31.23 -4.75 -5.96
C PRO A 756 -30.03 -5.20 -5.12
N HIS A 757 -30.19 -5.28 -3.79
CA HIS A 757 -29.11 -5.73 -2.91
C HIS A 757 -29.18 -7.24 -2.70
N ARG A 758 -28.04 -7.91 -2.87
CA ARG A 758 -27.86 -9.35 -2.64
C ARG A 758 -26.70 -9.56 -1.71
N ASP A 759 -26.86 -10.35 -0.66
CA ASP A 759 -25.80 -10.57 0.34
C ASP A 759 -24.68 -11.50 -0.17
N TYR A 760 -25.03 -12.39 -1.12
CA TYR A 760 -24.17 -13.42 -1.72
C TYR A 760 -23.55 -14.38 -0.68
N THR A 761 -24.30 -14.74 0.35
CA THR A 761 -23.87 -15.75 1.32
C THR A 761 -24.22 -17.16 0.87
N SER A 762 -23.56 -18.16 1.44
CA SER A 762 -23.85 -19.58 1.21
C SER A 762 -25.32 -19.95 1.48
N LYS A 763 -26.00 -19.20 2.36
CA LYS A 763 -27.42 -19.40 2.74
C LYS A 763 -28.42 -18.75 1.78
N ASP A 764 -27.94 -17.96 0.81
CA ASP A 764 -28.79 -17.27 -0.16
C ASP A 764 -29.00 -18.06 -1.45
N VAL A 765 -28.34 -19.22 -1.57
CA VAL A 765 -28.47 -20.09 -2.74
C VAL A 765 -29.89 -20.66 -2.80
N LEU A 766 -30.59 -20.33 -3.89
CA LEU A 766 -31.90 -20.88 -4.23
C LEU A 766 -31.75 -21.81 -5.43
N PRO A 767 -32.24 -23.07 -5.36
CA PRO A 767 -32.06 -24.03 -6.44
C PRO A 767 -32.67 -23.54 -7.76
N VAL A 768 -32.09 -23.98 -8.87
CA VAL A 768 -32.64 -23.84 -10.22
C VAL A 768 -33.05 -25.24 -10.68
N ILE A 769 -34.33 -25.39 -10.97
CA ILE A 769 -35.00 -26.63 -11.35
C ILE A 769 -35.43 -26.49 -12.80
N GLN A 770 -35.10 -27.48 -13.62
CA GLN A 770 -35.46 -27.49 -15.03
C GLN A 770 -36.97 -27.29 -15.25
N GLY A 771 -37.32 -26.42 -16.20
CA GLY A 771 -38.70 -26.09 -16.54
C GLY A 771 -39.43 -25.14 -15.59
N GLU A 772 -38.90 -24.83 -14.41
CA GLU A 772 -39.44 -23.77 -13.55
C GLU A 772 -39.06 -22.38 -14.08
N VAL A 773 -39.98 -21.42 -13.94
CA VAL A 773 -39.77 -20.02 -14.35
C VAL A 773 -39.39 -19.19 -13.13
N TYR A 774 -38.28 -18.46 -13.22
CA TYR A 774 -37.73 -17.61 -12.18
C TYR A 774 -37.81 -16.14 -12.60
N ALA A 775 -38.50 -15.32 -11.81
CA ALA A 775 -38.44 -13.87 -11.91
C ALA A 775 -37.15 -13.39 -11.22
N VAL A 776 -36.32 -12.63 -11.95
CA VAL A 776 -35.01 -12.16 -11.47
C VAL A 776 -34.75 -10.71 -11.87
N ASP A 777 -34.12 -9.95 -10.97
CA ASP A 777 -33.66 -8.58 -11.23
C ASP A 777 -32.15 -8.53 -11.42
N VAL A 778 -31.68 -8.29 -12.64
CA VAL A 778 -30.26 -8.19 -12.98
C VAL A 778 -29.80 -6.74 -12.81
N GLU A 779 -28.82 -6.53 -11.94
CA GLU A 779 -28.12 -5.24 -11.83
C GLU A 779 -27.30 -5.02 -13.10
N ILE A 780 -27.47 -3.85 -13.71
CA ILE A 780 -26.66 -3.38 -14.83
C ILE A 780 -25.93 -2.14 -14.35
N TRP A 781 -24.62 -2.12 -14.53
CA TRP A 781 -23.79 -1.08 -13.93
C TRP A 781 -24.19 0.32 -14.41
N PRO A 782 -23.99 1.34 -13.57
CA PRO A 782 -24.45 2.68 -13.86
C PRO A 782 -23.88 3.21 -15.17
N THR A 783 -24.64 4.05 -15.86
CA THR A 783 -24.21 4.57 -17.16
C THR A 783 -24.65 6.01 -17.36
N ASN A 784 -24.09 6.63 -18.39
CA ASN A 784 -24.52 7.89 -18.96
C ASN A 784 -24.51 7.81 -20.48
N VAL A 785 -25.57 8.26 -21.14
CA VAL A 785 -25.60 8.53 -22.58
C VAL A 785 -26.67 9.57 -22.89
N VAL A 786 -26.41 10.40 -23.90
CA VAL A 786 -27.43 11.24 -24.54
C VAL A 786 -27.75 10.61 -25.89
N VAL A 787 -28.88 9.92 -25.97
CA VAL A 787 -29.38 9.29 -27.19
C VAL A 787 -29.97 10.37 -28.08
N GLU A 788 -29.37 10.56 -29.25
CA GLU A 788 -29.82 11.56 -30.23
C GLU A 788 -31.15 11.14 -30.87
N GLN A 789 -31.90 12.12 -31.39
CA GLN A 789 -33.09 11.83 -32.18
C GLN A 789 -32.76 10.86 -33.34
N GLY A 790 -33.56 9.81 -33.49
CA GLY A 790 -33.33 8.74 -34.45
C GLY A 790 -32.38 7.63 -33.98
N GLY A 791 -31.64 7.84 -32.89
CA GLY A 791 -30.85 6.82 -32.22
C GLY A 791 -31.72 5.75 -31.55
N LYS A 792 -31.11 4.61 -31.20
CA LYS A 792 -31.79 3.48 -30.57
C LYS A 792 -30.95 2.91 -29.43
N LEU A 793 -31.60 2.23 -28.51
CA LEU A 793 -30.95 1.37 -27.54
C LEU A 793 -31.22 -0.10 -27.89
N VAL A 794 -30.23 -0.95 -27.69
CA VAL A 794 -30.36 -2.40 -27.80
C VAL A 794 -30.06 -3.01 -26.43
N PHE A 795 -31.01 -3.77 -25.90
CA PHE A 795 -30.82 -4.61 -24.73
C PHE A 795 -30.58 -6.05 -25.16
N GLU A 796 -29.43 -6.58 -24.79
CA GLU A 796 -28.96 -7.91 -25.15
C GLU A 796 -28.97 -8.82 -23.92
N VAL A 797 -29.51 -10.04 -24.06
CA VAL A 797 -29.42 -11.12 -23.07
C VAL A 797 -28.61 -12.26 -23.66
N SER A 798 -27.60 -12.72 -22.94
CA SER A 798 -26.64 -13.74 -23.35
C SER A 798 -26.42 -14.80 -22.26
N SER A 799 -25.93 -15.98 -22.67
CA SER A 799 -25.46 -17.04 -21.78
C SER A 799 -23.95 -17.03 -21.57
N GLY A 800 -23.25 -15.96 -21.97
CA GLY A 800 -21.81 -15.78 -21.78
C GLY A 800 -21.35 -14.37 -22.13
N ASP A 801 -20.05 -14.10 -21.92
CA ASP A 801 -19.46 -12.80 -22.27
C ASP A 801 -19.72 -12.43 -23.72
N THR A 802 -20.00 -11.14 -23.95
CA THR A 802 -20.19 -10.57 -25.29
C THR A 802 -19.23 -9.41 -25.53
N GLN A 803 -19.30 -8.77 -26.69
CA GLN A 803 -18.40 -7.68 -27.08
C GLN A 803 -18.16 -6.66 -25.95
N GLY A 804 -16.92 -6.18 -25.86
CA GLY A 804 -16.47 -5.24 -24.83
C GLY A 804 -16.01 -5.90 -23.54
N SER A 805 -16.10 -7.23 -23.38
CA SER A 805 -15.54 -7.91 -22.19
C SER A 805 -14.00 -7.95 -22.18
N GLY A 806 -13.32 -7.86 -23.33
CA GLY A 806 -11.85 -7.82 -23.42
C GLY A 806 -11.17 -8.94 -22.60
N ILE A 807 -10.31 -8.55 -21.66
CA ILE A 807 -9.66 -9.47 -20.71
C ILE A 807 -10.49 -9.78 -19.46
N PHE A 808 -11.63 -9.12 -19.25
CA PHE A 808 -12.52 -9.27 -18.09
C PHE A 808 -13.58 -10.36 -18.29
N LYS A 809 -13.13 -11.56 -18.65
CA LYS A 809 -14.01 -12.70 -18.96
C LYS A 809 -14.35 -13.54 -17.73
N HIS A 810 -15.48 -14.22 -17.85
CA HIS A 810 -16.09 -15.15 -16.91
C HIS A 810 -16.07 -16.55 -17.54
N ASP A 811 -14.89 -17.15 -17.66
CA ASP A 811 -14.67 -18.36 -18.46
C ASP A 811 -13.99 -19.49 -17.68
N ASP A 812 -13.98 -19.42 -16.34
CA ASP A 812 -13.44 -20.49 -15.52
C ASP A 812 -14.28 -21.78 -15.65
N PRO A 813 -13.68 -22.90 -16.10
CA PRO A 813 -14.41 -24.13 -16.37
C PRO A 813 -14.96 -24.82 -15.10
N SER A 814 -14.44 -24.49 -13.92
CA SER A 814 -14.96 -25.03 -12.65
C SER A 814 -16.16 -24.24 -12.13
N ASP A 815 -16.23 -22.95 -12.42
CA ASP A 815 -17.37 -22.10 -12.05
C ASP A 815 -18.51 -22.21 -13.08
N ARG A 816 -18.15 -22.38 -14.35
CA ARG A 816 -19.05 -22.41 -15.53
C ARG A 816 -18.89 -23.69 -16.36
N SER A 817 -19.02 -24.86 -15.73
CA SER A 817 -18.90 -26.14 -16.43
C SER A 817 -20.13 -26.47 -17.29
N PRO A 818 -19.98 -27.26 -18.37
CA PRO A 818 -21.10 -27.79 -19.15
C PRO A 818 -22.10 -28.57 -18.28
N GLU A 819 -21.64 -29.36 -17.29
CA GLU A 819 -22.49 -30.11 -16.37
C GLU A 819 -23.45 -29.21 -15.59
N LYS A 820 -23.04 -27.98 -15.30
CA LYS A 820 -23.85 -27.02 -14.55
C LYS A 820 -24.81 -26.22 -15.44
N LEU A 821 -24.36 -25.82 -16.63
CA LEU A 821 -25.00 -24.75 -17.42
C LEU A 821 -25.48 -25.15 -18.82
N GLN A 822 -25.04 -26.29 -19.38
CA GLN A 822 -25.34 -26.65 -20.77
C GLN A 822 -26.83 -26.93 -20.99
N GLY A 823 -27.47 -26.23 -21.92
CA GLY A 823 -28.86 -26.46 -22.26
C GLY A 823 -29.45 -25.35 -23.12
N THR A 824 -30.75 -25.13 -22.97
CA THR A 824 -31.46 -24.02 -23.64
C THR A 824 -32.11 -23.14 -22.59
N ASN A 825 -31.68 -21.88 -22.53
CA ASN A 825 -32.29 -20.86 -21.71
C ASN A 825 -33.52 -20.28 -22.41
N HIS A 826 -34.50 -19.84 -21.63
CA HIS A 826 -35.74 -19.26 -22.13
C HIS A 826 -36.06 -17.96 -21.40
N ILE A 827 -36.62 -16.98 -22.11
CA ILE A 827 -37.30 -15.79 -21.58
C ILE A 827 -38.80 -15.96 -21.85
N HIS A 828 -39.63 -15.90 -20.81
CA HIS A 828 -41.07 -16.16 -20.88
C HIS A 828 -41.89 -14.89 -20.92
N PHE A 829 -42.92 -14.88 -21.77
CA PHE A 829 -43.85 -13.77 -21.95
C PHE A 829 -45.30 -14.25 -21.79
N GLY A 830 -46.18 -13.35 -21.40
CA GLY A 830 -47.62 -13.58 -21.26
C GLY A 830 -48.14 -13.23 -19.86
N PRO A 831 -49.36 -13.67 -19.49
CA PRO A 831 -49.96 -13.35 -18.20
C PRO A 831 -49.07 -13.79 -17.03
N GLY A 832 -48.64 -12.83 -16.21
CA GLY A 832 -47.78 -13.04 -15.05
C GLY A 832 -46.26 -13.05 -15.33
N TYR A 833 -45.83 -12.94 -16.59
CA TYR A 833 -44.40 -12.92 -16.96
C TYR A 833 -44.04 -11.62 -17.69
N GLN A 834 -43.85 -10.56 -16.90
CA GLN A 834 -43.42 -9.27 -17.43
C GLN A 834 -41.90 -9.20 -17.52
N ASN A 835 -41.36 -8.71 -18.64
CA ASN A 835 -39.92 -8.51 -18.78
C ASN A 835 -39.68 -7.05 -19.15
N TYR A 836 -38.75 -6.38 -18.47
CA TYR A 836 -38.46 -4.98 -18.75
C TYR A 836 -37.04 -4.60 -18.32
N VAL A 837 -36.52 -3.54 -18.93
CA VAL A 837 -35.34 -2.82 -18.45
C VAL A 837 -35.79 -1.48 -17.91
N THR A 838 -35.41 -1.18 -16.68
CA THR A 838 -35.68 0.12 -16.06
C THR A 838 -34.52 1.06 -16.38
N LEU A 839 -34.79 2.07 -17.21
CA LEU A 839 -33.82 3.08 -17.63
C LEU A 839 -33.96 4.36 -16.80
N PRO A 840 -32.85 4.96 -16.31
CA PRO A 840 -32.85 6.21 -15.55
C PRO A 840 -32.91 7.42 -16.49
N ILE A 841 -34.09 7.77 -16.96
CA ILE A 841 -34.30 8.91 -17.86
C ILE A 841 -34.15 10.22 -17.08
N ILE A 842 -33.37 11.16 -17.62
CA ILE A 842 -33.19 12.48 -17.03
C ILE A 842 -34.01 13.51 -17.81
N PRO A 843 -35.08 14.08 -17.23
CA PRO A 843 -35.78 15.21 -17.83
C PRO A 843 -34.85 16.41 -18.03
N GLN A 844 -35.06 17.15 -19.12
CA GLN A 844 -34.39 18.43 -19.34
C GLN A 844 -34.71 19.41 -18.20
N LYS A 845 -33.73 20.25 -17.85
CA LYS A 845 -33.87 21.29 -16.81
C LYS A 845 -34.75 22.44 -17.28
#